data_AF-A0A2D1TWM0-F1
#
_entry.id   AF-A0A2D1TWM0-F1
#
_cell.length_a   1.000
_cell.length_b   1.000
_cell.length_c   1.000
_cell.angle_alpha   90.00
_cell.angle_beta   90.00
_cell.angle_gamma   90.00
#
_symmetry.space_group_name_H-M   'P 1'
#
loop_
_entity.id
_entity.type
_entity.pdbx_description
1 polymer ?
#
loop_
_entity_poly.entity_id
_entity_poly.type
_entity_poly.pdbx_seq_one_letter_code
_entity_poly.pdbx_strand_id
1 'polypeptide(L)'
;MTRPNNSTLKNVAFYAACFAFSVALFVALAAAGHVYPFGDNSFLTNDLKYQYIDFFAWFRRVLLGEANLRYSFSQGLGMNTWGLYSYYLASPFNLLCALFPADKLTLFVFVISALKLGCIHISSAWYVQKRFDLSKPAIFLLSLSFTFCSWTISNLRNPLWIDCLILLPICAYGCYELIRKQRMICLVIATALNVMFCWYTAYISILFLCIFVLVEFVDYVAAEGFSWMLTLDRALRFAGAMMLGLLLSAWTFLPTILAMAKGGPVLALGPLLKTGFKSLIRGFIPGMWVNNGNTPQFYCGVIMMLLAISLLFNRKVSAKIRIATFVVTAVLIASSVLSPLEYIWCGMRVPNGFYSRTAFLLGFFTMWAAGYSLQVFEGQPKFRHVYRPAVVLPILTITAIELFINAHVMWNQLYAGYSEDANCTYVTTATNTITAIQDQDSASFYRIDRTTTRTDSAALNEGLALGYNQLSSYSSANNPQAIALLNSLGYSSAGEFSTRYAEPILAVDALLGVKYAIAEHSPAGYVTAKANQTDSASTVYENPNALSAGIVASSGVQNSTLEGKNPFEKQNDLYSKILGREVELYTKIEATNTENGENQKQWSVTVPAESIGYLYINKDATAGSYWPVTLTIDQRTITNEAWRFDNNIRQIADASDAPSQHTVSIGVAEGYTDMPQDNEPVFYALNLDVFEQIINELKTNEFVPTVFKDGRIEGEYTAKYDGNLLLSVPYDEGWNITVNGTAAELTPAADKGLSSLNVQKGANRIVMTYKTPGALAGLAVSLATTVALVAAGLYARHKKSRR
;
A
#
# COMPACT_ATOMS: atom_id res chain seq x y z
N MET A 1 16.41 44.90 13.50
CA MET A 1 15.08 44.26 13.54
C MET A 1 14.08 45.18 12.87
N THR A 2 13.75 44.93 11.60
CA THR A 2 12.77 45.70 10.83
C THR A 2 11.35 45.27 11.22
N ARG A 3 10.48 46.23 11.61
CA ARG A 3 9.06 45.96 11.89
C ARG A 3 8.43 45.27 10.66
N PRO A 4 7.70 44.16 10.81
CA PRO A 4 7.05 43.51 9.69
C PRO A 4 6.05 44.47 9.03
N ASN A 5 6.09 44.53 7.70
CA ASN A 5 5.21 45.38 6.89
C ASN A 5 3.74 44.96 7.12
N ASN A 6 2.83 45.91 7.34
CA ASN A 6 1.41 45.64 7.68
C ASN A 6 0.69 44.73 6.66
N SER A 7 1.14 44.70 5.40
CA SER A 7 0.63 43.81 4.35
C SER A 7 1.02 42.35 4.56
N THR A 8 2.23 42.09 5.07
CA THR A 8 2.74 40.74 5.36
C THR A 8 1.96 40.12 6.50
N LEU A 9 1.72 40.87 7.58
CA LEU A 9 0.95 40.40 8.73
C LEU A 9 -0.49 40.01 8.35
N LYS A 10 -1.14 40.81 7.50
CA LYS A 10 -2.49 40.53 6.99
C LYS A 10 -2.58 39.26 6.13
N ASN A 11 -1.51 38.90 5.42
CA ASN A 11 -1.48 37.69 4.61
C ASN A 11 -1.20 36.45 5.47
N VAL A 12 -0.30 36.55 6.45
CA VAL A 12 -0.07 35.49 7.43
C VAL A 12 -1.36 35.18 8.20
N ALA A 13 -2.06 36.19 8.69
CA ALA A 13 -3.34 36.02 9.37
C ALA A 13 -4.41 35.35 8.49
N PHE A 14 -4.43 35.65 7.18
CA PHE A 14 -5.35 35.02 6.24
C PHE A 14 -5.07 33.53 6.06
N TYR A 15 -3.81 33.14 5.83
CA TYR A 15 -3.46 31.72 5.70
C TYR A 15 -3.63 30.95 7.01
N ALA A 16 -3.35 31.58 8.15
CA ALA A 16 -3.63 31.00 9.46
C ALA A 16 -5.14 30.76 9.65
N ALA A 17 -5.99 31.67 9.18
CA ALA A 17 -7.45 31.48 9.20
C ALA A 17 -7.90 30.33 8.28
N CYS A 18 -7.34 30.21 7.06
CA CYS A 18 -7.58 29.06 6.18
C CYS A 18 -7.26 27.73 6.89
N PHE A 19 -6.08 27.66 7.50
CA PHE A 19 -5.64 26.47 8.22
C PHE A 19 -6.53 26.13 9.40
N ALA A 20 -6.72 27.10 10.31
CA ALA A 20 -7.50 26.91 11.53
C ALA A 20 -8.96 26.54 11.23
N PHE A 21 -9.56 27.16 10.20
CA PHE A 21 -10.92 26.83 9.80
C PHE A 21 -11.03 25.41 9.25
N SER A 22 -10.10 24.97 8.39
CA SER A 22 -10.12 23.58 7.89
C SER A 22 -9.97 22.56 9.01
N VAL A 23 -9.06 22.81 9.96
CA VAL A 23 -8.88 21.94 11.13
C VAL A 23 -10.15 21.92 11.99
N ALA A 24 -10.75 23.08 12.28
CA ALA A 24 -11.97 23.17 13.05
C ALA A 24 -13.15 22.47 12.37
N LEU A 25 -13.31 22.61 11.06
CA LEU A 25 -14.36 21.94 10.29
C LEU A 25 -14.17 20.42 10.29
N PHE A 26 -12.93 19.94 10.16
CA PHE A 26 -12.59 18.52 10.25
C PHE A 26 -12.85 17.94 11.65
N VAL A 27 -12.47 18.67 12.71
CA VAL A 27 -12.78 18.29 14.10
C VAL A 27 -14.29 18.24 14.34
N ALA A 28 -15.03 19.21 13.82
CA ALA A 28 -16.50 19.22 13.91
C ALA A 28 -17.13 18.02 13.18
N LEU A 29 -16.56 17.59 12.04
CA LEU A 29 -17.01 16.39 11.33
C LEU A 29 -16.80 15.13 12.17
N ALA A 30 -15.66 15.02 12.86
CA ALA A 30 -15.36 13.89 13.74
C ALA A 30 -16.28 13.84 14.96
N ALA A 31 -16.53 14.99 15.59
CA ALA A 31 -17.47 15.08 16.68
C ALA A 31 -18.90 14.71 16.24
N ALA A 32 -19.35 15.22 15.08
CA ALA A 32 -20.69 14.93 14.57
C ALA A 32 -20.86 13.47 14.11
N GLY A 33 -19.80 12.84 13.60
CA GLY A 33 -19.80 11.44 13.15
C GLY A 33 -19.51 10.43 14.25
N HIS A 34 -19.29 10.86 15.51
CA HIS A 34 -18.83 9.99 16.60
C HIS A 34 -17.57 9.17 16.24
N VAL A 35 -16.62 9.84 15.57
CA VAL A 35 -15.35 9.22 15.14
C VAL A 35 -14.23 9.64 16.08
N TYR A 36 -13.38 8.68 16.46
CA TYR A 36 -12.23 8.89 17.33
C TYR A 36 -11.36 10.06 16.82
N PRO A 37 -10.97 11.00 17.70
CA PRO A 37 -11.01 10.93 19.17
C PRO A 37 -12.30 11.43 19.85
N PHE A 38 -13.36 11.71 19.08
CA PHE A 38 -14.61 12.31 19.61
C PHE A 38 -15.80 11.34 19.65
N GLY A 39 -15.56 10.05 19.44
CA GLY A 39 -16.54 8.98 19.61
C GLY A 39 -15.92 7.60 19.47
N ASP A 40 -16.75 6.57 19.51
CA ASP A 40 -16.30 5.17 19.64
C ASP A 40 -15.89 4.54 18.31
N ASN A 41 -16.33 5.09 17.18
CA ASN A 41 -15.93 4.58 15.87
C ASN A 41 -14.47 4.96 15.59
N SER A 42 -13.67 3.99 15.21
CA SER A 42 -12.28 4.21 14.83
C SER A 42 -12.18 5.07 13.56
N PHE A 43 -11.13 5.89 13.49
CA PHE A 43 -10.76 6.58 12.25
C PHE A 43 -10.08 5.63 11.23
N LEU A 44 -9.88 4.36 11.57
CA LEU A 44 -9.30 3.36 10.68
C LEU A 44 -10.39 2.71 9.82
N THR A 45 -10.29 2.87 8.50
CA THR A 45 -11.20 2.21 7.53
C THR A 45 -10.45 1.75 6.28
N ASN A 46 -10.95 0.70 5.61
CA ASN A 46 -10.33 0.09 4.41
C ASN A 46 -8.80 -0.12 4.59
N ASP A 47 -7.97 0.31 3.63
CA ASP A 47 -6.50 0.12 3.65
C ASP A 47 -5.83 0.77 4.88
N LEU A 48 -6.42 1.81 5.45
CA LEU A 48 -5.94 2.40 6.71
C LEU A 48 -6.02 1.42 7.87
N LYS A 49 -7.09 0.61 7.88
CA LYS A 49 -7.36 -0.44 8.86
C LYS A 49 -6.53 -1.71 8.61
N TYR A 50 -6.30 -2.08 7.35
CA TYR A 50 -5.63 -3.34 6.99
C TYR A 50 -4.11 -3.24 6.83
N GLN A 51 -3.58 -2.08 6.43
CA GLN A 51 -2.18 -1.95 6.02
C GLN A 51 -1.48 -0.74 6.66
N TYR A 52 -2.03 0.47 6.48
CA TYR A 52 -1.28 1.70 6.80
C TYR A 52 -0.95 1.84 8.28
N ILE A 53 -1.85 1.46 9.18
CA ILE A 53 -1.60 1.58 10.61
C ILE A 53 -0.37 0.75 11.04
N ASP A 54 -0.21 -0.44 10.45
CA ASP A 54 0.93 -1.32 10.72
C ASP A 54 2.21 -0.77 10.09
N PHE A 55 2.11 -0.15 8.90
CA PHE A 55 3.23 0.56 8.28
C PHE A 55 3.65 1.79 9.11
N PHE A 56 2.72 2.52 9.72
CA PHE A 56 3.05 3.63 10.61
C PHE A 56 3.71 3.16 11.91
N ALA A 57 3.24 2.04 12.48
CA ALA A 57 3.87 1.42 13.64
C ALA A 57 5.31 0.99 13.32
N TRP A 58 5.53 0.34 12.18
CA TRP A 58 6.86 0.01 11.69
C TRP A 58 7.74 1.24 11.45
N PHE A 59 7.21 2.26 10.78
CA PHE A 59 7.98 3.47 10.48
C PHE A 59 8.41 4.19 11.76
N ARG A 60 7.55 4.21 12.78
CA ARG A 60 7.90 4.71 14.12
C ARG A 60 9.08 3.93 14.69
N ARG A 61 9.06 2.59 14.65
CA ARG A 61 10.17 1.74 15.11
C ARG A 61 11.46 2.00 14.33
N VAL A 62 11.38 2.24 13.02
CA VAL A 62 12.52 2.65 12.20
C VAL A 62 13.09 3.99 12.68
N LEU A 63 12.24 4.99 12.96
CA LEU A 63 12.68 6.30 13.46
C LEU A 63 13.29 6.23 14.86
N LEU A 64 12.87 5.26 15.68
CA LEU A 64 13.42 5.00 17.02
C LEU A 64 14.67 4.10 16.99
N GLY A 65 15.07 3.58 15.83
CA GLY A 65 16.25 2.73 15.67
C GLY A 65 16.03 1.25 16.01
N GLU A 66 14.78 0.84 16.20
CA GLU A 66 14.37 -0.54 16.53
C GLU A 66 14.19 -1.43 15.28
N ALA A 67 14.00 -0.82 14.10
CA ALA A 67 13.81 -1.51 12.82
C ALA A 67 14.66 -0.86 11.71
N ASN A 68 14.79 -1.53 10.57
CA ASN A 68 15.61 -1.05 9.45
C ASN A 68 14.76 -0.53 8.28
N LEU A 69 15.12 0.64 7.74
CA LEU A 69 14.42 1.23 6.59
C LEU A 69 14.65 0.46 5.28
N ARG A 70 15.75 -0.29 5.15
CA ARG A 70 16.22 -0.88 3.89
C ARG A 70 15.70 -2.29 3.64
N TYR A 71 15.52 -3.07 4.69
CA TYR A 71 15.10 -4.47 4.61
C TYR A 71 14.39 -4.88 5.89
N SER A 72 13.41 -5.77 5.82
CA SER A 72 12.83 -6.37 7.01
C SER A 72 12.48 -7.85 6.81
N PHE A 73 12.74 -8.67 7.83
CA PHE A 73 12.34 -10.09 7.89
C PHE A 73 10.92 -10.29 8.46
N SER A 74 10.30 -9.22 8.93
CA SER A 74 8.98 -9.19 9.56
C SER A 74 7.79 -9.28 8.60
N GLN A 75 8.04 -9.56 7.31
CA GLN A 75 6.99 -9.63 6.29
C GLN A 75 7.41 -10.56 5.13
N GLY A 76 6.60 -11.58 4.82
CA GLY A 76 6.73 -12.40 3.61
C GLY A 76 8.10 -13.05 3.43
N LEU A 77 8.63 -13.72 4.47
CA LEU A 77 10.01 -14.27 4.62
C LEU A 77 11.14 -13.24 4.67
N GLY A 78 10.97 -12.10 4.01
CA GLY A 78 11.88 -10.97 4.04
C GLY A 78 11.79 -10.14 2.77
N MET A 79 11.91 -8.82 2.90
CA MET A 79 11.76 -7.95 1.74
C MET A 79 12.50 -6.62 1.85
N ASN A 80 12.76 -6.03 0.68
CA ASN A 80 13.22 -4.66 0.55
C ASN A 80 12.12 -3.67 0.96
N THR A 81 12.27 -3.05 2.12
CA THR A 81 11.29 -2.11 2.68
C THR A 81 11.42 -0.69 2.10
N TRP A 82 12.38 -0.42 1.21
CA TRP A 82 12.47 0.88 0.55
C TRP A 82 11.26 1.14 -0.36
N GLY A 83 10.78 0.11 -1.07
CA GLY A 83 9.56 0.19 -1.87
C GLY A 83 8.33 0.51 -1.02
N LEU A 84 8.24 -0.11 0.17
CA LEU A 84 7.20 0.18 1.15
C LEU A 84 7.27 1.64 1.62
N TYR A 85 8.44 2.10 2.06
CA TYR A 85 8.64 3.47 2.53
C TYR A 85 8.30 4.52 1.47
N SER A 86 8.90 4.39 0.28
CA SER A 86 8.75 5.36 -0.82
C SER A 86 7.32 5.43 -1.36
N TYR A 87 6.57 4.32 -1.33
CA TYR A 87 5.21 4.28 -1.80
C TYR A 87 4.21 4.76 -0.74
N TYR A 88 4.37 4.35 0.53
CA TYR A 88 3.37 4.57 1.58
C TYR A 88 3.71 5.68 2.59
N LEU A 89 4.99 5.87 2.91
CA LEU A 89 5.41 6.52 4.14
C LEU A 89 6.31 7.77 3.95
N ALA A 90 6.73 8.08 2.72
CA ALA A 90 7.68 9.15 2.44
C ALA A 90 7.18 10.59 2.68
N SER A 91 5.89 10.77 3.00
CA SER A 91 5.35 12.08 3.39
C SER A 91 6.06 12.64 4.64
N PRO A 92 6.44 13.93 4.66
CA PRO A 92 7.12 14.54 5.79
C PRO A 92 6.24 14.61 7.05
N PHE A 93 4.92 14.62 6.90
CA PHE A 93 3.98 14.57 8.03
C PHE A 93 4.13 13.27 8.82
N ASN A 94 4.57 12.19 8.17
CA ASN A 94 4.68 10.89 8.81
C ASN A 94 5.84 10.83 9.82
N LEU A 95 6.81 11.75 9.73
CA LEU A 95 7.88 11.87 10.75
C LEU A 95 7.32 12.18 12.14
N LEU A 96 6.12 12.77 12.22
CA LEU A 96 5.46 13.05 13.49
C LEU A 96 5.04 11.78 14.23
N CYS A 97 5.02 10.60 13.60
CA CYS A 97 4.66 9.35 14.29
C CYS A 97 5.61 9.03 15.45
N ALA A 98 6.87 9.48 15.40
CA ALA A 98 7.83 9.33 16.47
C ALA A 98 7.43 10.07 17.76
N LEU A 99 6.55 11.08 17.67
CA LEU A 99 6.07 11.87 18.81
C LEU A 99 4.87 11.22 19.52
N PHE A 100 4.29 10.17 18.94
CA PHE A 100 3.13 9.48 19.50
C PHE A 100 3.56 8.12 20.05
N PRO A 101 2.99 7.66 21.17
CA PRO A 101 3.17 6.29 21.62
C PRO A 101 2.45 5.31 20.68
N ALA A 102 2.84 4.03 20.71
CA ALA A 102 2.34 3.01 19.78
C ALA A 102 0.82 2.78 19.89
N ASP A 103 0.25 2.92 21.09
CA ASP A 103 -1.18 2.79 21.38
C ASP A 103 -2.01 4.01 20.90
N LYS A 104 -1.37 5.11 20.48
CA LYS A 104 -2.03 6.32 19.98
C LYS A 104 -1.78 6.56 18.50
N LEU A 105 -1.42 5.53 17.74
CA LEU A 105 -1.19 5.67 16.31
C LEU A 105 -2.47 6.04 15.54
N THR A 106 -3.66 5.61 15.98
CA THR A 106 -4.92 6.10 15.41
C THR A 106 -5.07 7.62 15.56
N LEU A 107 -4.71 8.16 16.74
CA LEU A 107 -4.73 9.60 16.99
C LEU A 107 -3.72 10.33 16.09
N PHE A 108 -2.52 9.78 15.94
CA PHE A 108 -1.52 10.31 15.02
C PHE A 108 -2.07 10.44 13.59
N VAL A 109 -2.74 9.39 13.08
CA VAL A 109 -3.34 9.39 11.73
C VAL A 109 -4.41 10.49 11.61
N PHE A 110 -5.23 10.68 12.64
CA PHE A 110 -6.22 11.75 12.69
C PHE A 110 -5.55 13.14 12.64
N VAL A 111 -4.50 13.34 13.44
CA VAL A 111 -3.75 14.61 13.50
C VAL A 111 -3.09 14.94 12.17
N ILE A 112 -2.37 14.00 11.54
CA ILE A 112 -1.74 14.27 10.24
C ILE A 112 -2.79 14.57 9.15
N SER A 113 -3.97 13.96 9.22
CA SER A 113 -5.07 14.24 8.28
C SER A 113 -5.55 15.70 8.43
N ALA A 114 -5.72 16.17 9.67
CA ALA A 114 -6.06 17.56 9.96
C ALA A 114 -4.98 18.54 9.45
N LEU A 115 -3.70 18.24 9.71
CA LEU A 115 -2.57 19.06 9.27
C LEU A 115 -2.53 19.14 7.74
N LYS A 116 -2.69 18.00 7.05
CA LYS A 116 -2.71 17.94 5.58
C LYS A 116 -3.86 18.75 5.00
N LEU A 117 -5.08 18.64 5.53
CA LEU A 117 -6.23 19.45 5.11
C LEU A 117 -5.97 20.96 5.27
N GLY A 118 -5.38 21.37 6.39
CA GLY A 118 -4.96 22.75 6.60
C GLY A 118 -3.94 23.21 5.56
N CYS A 119 -2.94 22.38 5.24
CA CYS A 119 -1.93 22.67 4.23
C CYS A 119 -2.50 22.73 2.80
N ILE A 120 -3.49 21.88 2.46
CA ILE A 120 -4.21 21.95 1.17
C ILE A 120 -4.94 23.29 1.04
N HIS A 121 -5.61 23.74 2.10
CA HIS A 121 -6.30 25.02 2.09
C HIS A 121 -5.29 26.18 1.89
N ILE A 122 -4.15 26.16 2.60
CA ILE A 122 -3.11 27.18 2.41
C ILE A 122 -2.58 27.16 0.97
N SER A 123 -2.19 25.99 0.43
CA SER A 123 -1.53 25.90 -0.87
C SER A 123 -2.45 26.30 -2.02
N SER A 124 -3.71 25.88 -1.96
CA SER A 124 -4.75 26.27 -2.93
C SER A 124 -5.13 27.74 -2.82
N ALA A 125 -5.28 28.28 -1.60
CA ALA A 125 -5.52 29.72 -1.39
C ALA A 125 -4.34 30.57 -1.91
N TRP A 126 -3.11 30.14 -1.65
CA TRP A 126 -1.90 30.78 -2.16
C TRP A 126 -1.87 30.79 -3.69
N TYR A 127 -2.19 29.65 -4.32
CA TYR A 127 -2.26 29.55 -5.77
C TYR A 127 -3.29 30.50 -6.37
N VAL A 128 -4.54 30.46 -5.89
CA VAL A 128 -5.64 31.31 -6.39
C VAL A 128 -5.29 32.79 -6.21
N GLN A 129 -4.73 33.17 -5.05
CA GLN A 129 -4.29 34.53 -4.80
C GLN A 129 -3.22 34.98 -5.80
N LYS A 130 -2.20 34.14 -6.05
CA LYS A 130 -1.07 34.51 -6.92
C LYS A 130 -1.42 34.47 -8.40
N ARG A 131 -2.40 33.67 -8.82
CA ARG A 131 -2.80 33.49 -10.22
C ARG A 131 -3.88 34.48 -10.67
N PHE A 132 -4.84 34.77 -9.80
CA PHE A 132 -6.05 35.51 -10.19
C PHE A 132 -6.20 36.88 -9.50
N ASP A 133 -5.43 37.15 -8.43
CA ASP A 133 -5.48 38.40 -7.65
C ASP A 133 -6.89 38.76 -7.12
N LEU A 134 -7.64 37.74 -6.68
CA LEU A 134 -9.01 37.89 -6.20
C LEU A 134 -9.09 38.44 -4.78
N SER A 135 -10.29 38.88 -4.39
CA SER A 135 -10.61 39.20 -3.00
C SER A 135 -10.42 38.01 -2.03
N LYS A 136 -9.91 38.28 -0.81
CA LYS A 136 -9.65 37.25 0.22
C LYS A 136 -10.81 36.30 0.50
N PRO A 137 -12.07 36.77 0.61
CA PRO A 137 -13.20 35.87 0.82
C PRO A 137 -13.46 34.93 -0.36
N ALA A 138 -13.30 35.41 -1.60
CA ALA A 138 -13.45 34.58 -2.79
C ALA A 138 -12.34 33.53 -2.86
N ILE A 139 -11.09 33.91 -2.54
CA ILE A 139 -9.96 32.98 -2.41
C ILE A 139 -10.32 31.89 -1.40
N PHE A 140 -10.75 32.29 -0.19
CA PHE A 140 -11.11 31.36 0.89
C PHE A 140 -12.21 30.38 0.47
N LEU A 141 -13.26 30.86 -0.21
CA LEU A 141 -14.36 30.02 -0.68
C LEU A 141 -13.86 28.94 -1.65
N LEU A 142 -13.14 29.34 -2.70
CA LEU A 142 -12.66 28.42 -3.72
C LEU A 142 -11.68 27.38 -3.15
N SER A 143 -10.76 27.82 -2.29
CA SER A 143 -9.78 26.94 -1.66
C SER A 143 -10.42 25.99 -0.65
N LEU A 144 -11.43 26.44 0.10
CA LEU A 144 -12.19 25.58 1.02
C LEU A 144 -12.96 24.50 0.24
N SER A 145 -13.64 24.89 -0.84
CA SER A 145 -14.36 24.00 -1.75
C SER A 145 -13.47 22.90 -2.34
N PHE A 146 -12.24 23.24 -2.74
CA PHE A 146 -11.27 22.25 -3.19
C PHE A 146 -10.78 21.34 -2.04
N THR A 147 -10.53 21.92 -0.86
CA THR A 147 -10.05 21.19 0.32
C THR A 147 -11.07 20.13 0.79
N PHE A 148 -12.36 20.48 0.84
CA PHE A 148 -13.44 19.60 1.31
C PHE A 148 -14.27 18.98 0.16
N CYS A 149 -13.70 18.86 -1.04
CA CYS A 149 -14.37 18.15 -2.13
C CYS A 149 -14.56 16.66 -1.80
N SER A 150 -15.54 16.01 -2.44
CA SER A 150 -15.88 14.61 -2.16
C SER A 150 -14.69 13.67 -2.28
N TRP A 151 -13.79 13.93 -3.24
CA TRP A 151 -12.61 13.10 -3.42
C TRP A 151 -11.67 13.19 -2.20
N THR A 152 -11.39 14.39 -1.68
CA THR A 152 -10.51 14.55 -0.51
C THR A 152 -11.08 13.82 0.69
N ILE A 153 -12.38 14.04 0.98
CA ILE A 153 -13.04 13.48 2.16
C ILE A 153 -13.12 11.95 2.11
N SER A 154 -13.48 11.37 0.97
CA SER A 154 -13.51 9.91 0.82
C SER A 154 -12.13 9.27 0.87
N ASN A 155 -11.07 9.98 0.50
CA ASN A 155 -9.71 9.45 0.44
C ASN A 155 -8.85 9.81 1.65
N LEU A 156 -9.42 10.37 2.73
CA LEU A 156 -8.72 10.49 4.01
C LEU A 156 -8.27 9.11 4.57
N ARG A 157 -8.96 8.04 4.18
CA ARG A 157 -8.53 6.64 4.39
C ARG A 157 -7.26 6.23 3.63
N ASN A 158 -6.75 7.08 2.72
CA ASN A 158 -5.50 6.89 1.98
C ASN A 158 -4.58 8.11 2.19
N PRO A 159 -3.97 8.28 3.37
CA PRO A 159 -3.21 9.49 3.71
C PRO A 159 -2.09 9.85 2.74
N LEU A 160 -1.50 8.85 2.06
CA LEU A 160 -0.43 9.05 1.08
C LEU A 160 -0.86 9.81 -0.18
N TRP A 161 -2.14 9.73 -0.56
CA TRP A 161 -2.65 10.43 -1.76
C TRP A 161 -2.90 11.92 -1.51
N ILE A 162 -3.05 12.31 -0.24
CA ILE A 162 -3.43 13.65 0.17
C ILE A 162 -2.28 14.66 -0.04
N ASP A 163 -1.01 14.22 0.02
CA ASP A 163 0.15 15.10 -0.20
C ASP A 163 0.15 15.73 -1.60
N CYS A 164 -0.36 15.01 -2.60
CA CYS A 164 -0.49 15.51 -3.97
C CYS A 164 -1.37 16.76 -4.05
N LEU A 165 -2.42 16.87 -3.23
CA LEU A 165 -3.32 18.03 -3.23
C LEU A 165 -2.65 19.27 -2.64
N ILE A 166 -1.63 19.10 -1.80
CA ILE A 166 -0.81 20.21 -1.30
C ILE A 166 0.10 20.73 -2.42
N LEU A 167 0.73 19.82 -3.17
CA LEU A 167 1.74 20.14 -4.17
C LEU A 167 1.17 20.53 -5.54
N LEU A 168 0.00 20.01 -5.92
CA LEU A 168 -0.62 20.29 -7.22
C LEU A 168 -0.85 21.80 -7.47
N PRO A 169 -1.39 22.61 -6.54
CA PRO A 169 -1.49 24.05 -6.71
C PRO A 169 -0.12 24.74 -6.90
N ILE A 170 0.94 24.22 -6.26
CA ILE A 170 2.30 24.75 -6.36
C ILE A 170 2.90 24.42 -7.74
N CYS A 171 2.72 23.18 -8.21
CA CYS A 171 3.11 22.78 -9.56
C CYS A 171 2.37 23.58 -10.63
N ALA A 172 1.05 23.78 -10.48
CA ALA A 172 0.24 24.59 -11.39
C ALA A 172 0.70 26.05 -11.43
N TYR A 173 1.05 26.64 -10.28
CA TYR A 173 1.70 27.95 -10.24
C TYR A 173 3.03 27.95 -10.98
N GLY A 174 3.83 26.89 -10.81
CA GLY A 174 5.09 26.70 -11.53
C GLY A 174 4.90 26.71 -13.05
N CYS A 175 3.84 26.08 -13.57
CA CYS A 175 3.47 26.16 -14.99
C CYS A 175 3.15 27.60 -15.42
N TYR A 176 2.34 28.32 -14.64
CA TYR A 176 2.02 29.72 -14.91
C TYR A 176 3.27 30.62 -14.88
N GLU A 177 4.14 30.45 -13.89
CA GLU A 177 5.39 31.20 -13.74
C GLU A 177 6.37 30.90 -14.89
N LEU A 178 6.43 29.65 -15.34
CA LEU A 178 7.24 29.23 -16.47
C LEU A 178 6.76 29.90 -17.75
N ILE A 179 5.46 29.87 -18.04
CA ILE A 179 4.87 30.44 -19.26
C ILE A 179 5.03 31.96 -19.27
N ARG A 180 4.69 32.66 -18.18
CA ARG A 180 4.65 34.13 -18.16
C ARG A 180 6.01 34.76 -17.80
N LYS A 181 6.81 34.15 -16.91
CA LYS A 181 8.04 34.74 -16.35
C LYS A 181 9.34 34.01 -16.70
N GLN A 182 9.32 32.96 -17.52
CA GLN A 182 10.51 32.16 -17.90
C GLN A 182 11.20 31.44 -16.75
N ARG A 183 10.56 31.33 -15.58
CA ARG A 183 11.15 30.73 -14.37
C ARG A 183 10.62 29.31 -14.17
N MET A 184 11.53 28.34 -14.15
CA MET A 184 11.19 26.92 -14.02
C MET A 184 11.49 26.32 -12.63
N ILE A 185 12.21 27.04 -11.76
CA ILE A 185 12.71 26.50 -10.48
C ILE A 185 11.58 26.06 -9.56
N CYS A 186 10.49 26.83 -9.48
CA CYS A 186 9.32 26.48 -8.69
C CYS A 186 8.75 25.13 -9.14
N LEU A 187 8.58 24.96 -10.46
CA LEU A 187 8.09 23.72 -11.06
C LEU A 187 9.05 22.54 -10.82
N VAL A 188 10.36 22.74 -11.00
CA VAL A 188 11.38 21.72 -10.75
C VAL A 188 11.32 21.20 -9.31
N ILE A 189 11.30 22.10 -8.32
CA ILE A 189 11.29 21.73 -6.90
C ILE A 189 9.96 21.08 -6.53
N ALA A 190 8.83 21.66 -6.96
CA ALA A 190 7.51 21.12 -6.66
C ALA A 190 7.32 19.71 -7.26
N THR A 191 7.77 19.48 -8.50
CA THR A 191 7.77 18.15 -9.12
C THR A 191 8.68 17.17 -8.37
N ALA A 192 9.89 17.58 -7.99
CA ALA A 192 10.81 16.72 -7.23
C ALA A 192 10.19 16.30 -5.88
N LEU A 193 9.64 17.23 -5.11
CA LEU A 193 8.96 16.94 -3.83
C LEU A 193 7.74 16.04 -4.03
N ASN A 194 6.99 16.23 -5.12
CA ASN A 194 5.82 15.42 -5.41
C ASN A 194 6.20 13.95 -5.64
N VAL A 195 7.23 13.72 -6.47
CA VAL A 195 7.76 12.38 -6.72
C VAL A 195 8.34 11.77 -5.44
N MET A 196 9.02 12.57 -4.61
CA MET A 196 9.60 12.10 -3.35
C MET A 196 8.55 11.69 -2.32
N PHE A 197 7.45 12.43 -2.19
CA PHE A 197 6.42 12.16 -1.17
C PHE A 197 5.52 11.00 -1.56
N CYS A 198 5.13 10.92 -2.83
CA CYS A 198 4.43 9.77 -3.39
C CYS A 198 4.54 9.74 -4.92
N TRP A 199 5.38 8.85 -5.43
CA TRP A 199 5.62 8.75 -6.88
C TRP A 199 4.35 8.36 -7.67
N TYR A 200 3.44 7.58 -7.08
CA TYR A 200 2.20 7.14 -7.72
C TYR A 200 1.27 8.31 -8.04
N THR A 201 0.97 9.16 -7.06
CA THR A 201 0.16 10.36 -7.31
C THR A 201 0.94 11.43 -8.08
N ALA A 202 2.27 11.46 -7.96
CA ALA A 202 3.11 12.31 -8.77
C ALA A 202 2.97 11.98 -10.26
N TYR A 203 2.98 10.70 -10.64
CA TYR A 203 2.73 10.26 -12.02
C TYR A 203 1.40 10.82 -12.56
N ILE A 204 0.29 10.62 -11.82
CA ILE A 204 -1.03 11.16 -12.19
C ILE A 204 -0.97 12.68 -12.35
N SER A 205 -0.36 13.38 -11.41
CA SER A 205 -0.27 14.84 -11.44
C SER A 205 0.61 15.35 -12.59
N ILE A 206 1.71 14.68 -12.94
CA ILE A 206 2.61 15.08 -14.03
C ILE A 206 1.90 14.95 -15.37
N LEU A 207 1.18 13.85 -15.58
CA LEU A 207 0.32 13.70 -16.77
C LEU A 207 -0.72 14.82 -16.86
N PHE A 208 -1.34 15.19 -15.73
CA PHE A 208 -2.27 16.32 -15.69
C PHE A 208 -1.57 17.64 -16.01
N LEU A 209 -0.36 17.88 -15.47
CA LEU A 209 0.41 19.10 -15.76
C LEU A 209 0.76 19.22 -17.24
N CYS A 210 1.00 18.12 -17.95
CA CYS A 210 1.17 18.12 -19.41
C CYS A 210 -0.07 18.61 -20.15
N ILE A 211 -1.28 18.36 -19.63
CA ILE A 211 -2.53 18.89 -20.18
C ILE A 211 -2.74 20.34 -19.72
N PHE A 212 -2.53 20.61 -18.44
CA PHE A 212 -2.80 21.89 -17.80
C PHE A 212 -1.89 23.02 -18.34
N VAL A 213 -0.62 22.72 -18.62
CA VAL A 213 0.31 23.70 -19.23
C VAL A 213 -0.18 24.17 -20.59
N LEU A 214 -0.89 23.31 -21.35
CA LEU A 214 -1.50 23.71 -22.63
C LEU A 214 -2.65 24.68 -22.43
N VAL A 215 -3.46 24.52 -21.38
CA VAL A 215 -4.55 25.46 -21.06
C VAL A 215 -3.98 26.83 -20.69
N GLU A 216 -2.99 26.89 -19.81
CA GLU A 216 -2.29 28.14 -19.47
C GLU A 216 -1.56 28.75 -20.67
N PHE A 217 -1.08 27.92 -21.60
CA PHE A 217 -0.48 28.39 -22.84
C PHE A 217 -1.52 28.97 -23.81
N VAL A 218 -2.71 28.37 -23.91
CA VAL A 218 -3.83 28.94 -24.67
C VAL A 218 -4.24 30.30 -24.10
N ASP A 219 -4.21 30.46 -22.77
CA ASP A 219 -4.47 31.75 -22.10
C ASP A 219 -3.41 32.79 -22.45
N TYR A 220 -2.14 32.37 -22.44
CA TYR A 220 -1.03 33.20 -22.87
C TYR A 220 -1.19 33.68 -24.32
N VAL A 221 -1.43 32.76 -25.24
CA VAL A 221 -1.60 33.06 -26.67
C VAL A 221 -2.84 33.92 -26.93
N ALA A 222 -3.91 33.73 -26.15
CA ALA A 222 -5.09 34.57 -26.25
C ALA A 222 -4.83 36.03 -25.84
N ALA A 223 -3.89 36.26 -24.92
CA ALA A 223 -3.53 37.59 -24.44
C ALA A 223 -2.42 38.27 -25.27
N GLU A 224 -1.37 37.53 -25.65
CA GLU A 224 -0.12 38.09 -26.21
C GLU A 224 0.10 37.73 -27.70
N GLY A 225 -0.74 36.85 -28.27
CA GLY A 225 -0.57 36.33 -29.62
C GLY A 225 0.33 35.10 -29.71
N PHE A 226 0.37 34.47 -30.89
CA PHE A 226 1.12 33.22 -31.13
C PHE A 226 2.49 33.50 -31.75
N SER A 227 3.55 32.87 -31.21
CA SER A 227 4.89 32.90 -31.78
C SER A 227 5.56 31.54 -31.64
N TRP A 228 6.00 30.95 -32.76
CA TRP A 228 6.56 29.60 -32.79
C TRP A 228 7.84 29.44 -31.95
N MET A 229 8.76 30.41 -32.04
CA MET A 229 10.01 30.40 -31.27
C MET A 229 9.77 30.46 -29.77
N LEU A 230 8.78 31.25 -29.34
CA LEU A 230 8.41 31.34 -27.93
C LEU A 230 7.77 30.04 -27.45
N THR A 231 6.86 29.47 -28.25
CA THR A 231 6.22 28.18 -27.95
C THR A 231 7.26 27.08 -27.72
N LEU A 232 8.26 27.00 -28.59
CA LEU A 232 9.34 26.02 -28.48
C LEU A 232 10.18 26.23 -27.20
N ASP A 233 10.55 27.48 -26.86
CA ASP A 233 11.23 27.79 -25.59
C ASP A 233 10.40 27.35 -24.38
N ARG A 234 9.08 27.60 -24.37
CA ARG A 234 8.19 27.18 -23.28
C ARG A 234 8.11 25.67 -23.16
N ALA A 235 7.95 24.98 -24.28
CA ALA A 235 7.88 23.52 -24.32
C ALA A 235 9.19 22.89 -23.81
N LEU A 236 10.35 23.37 -24.29
CA LEU A 236 11.65 22.88 -23.85
C LEU A 236 11.91 23.15 -22.36
N ARG A 237 11.52 24.34 -21.85
CA ARG A 237 11.63 24.63 -20.42
C ARG A 237 10.72 23.74 -19.58
N PHE A 238 9.50 23.46 -20.03
CA PHE A 238 8.59 22.58 -19.32
C PHE A 238 9.13 21.14 -19.28
N ALA A 239 9.55 20.61 -20.42
CA ALA A 239 10.18 19.28 -20.50
C ALA A 239 11.44 19.21 -19.63
N GLY A 240 12.31 20.23 -19.71
CA GLY A 240 13.50 20.34 -18.86
C GLY A 240 13.15 20.42 -17.37
N ALA A 241 12.08 21.13 -16.99
CA ALA A 241 11.64 21.23 -15.61
C ALA A 241 11.18 19.88 -15.05
N MET A 242 10.39 19.13 -15.83
CA MET A 242 9.94 17.78 -15.45
C MET A 242 11.14 16.83 -15.30
N MET A 243 12.07 16.83 -16.26
CA MET A 243 13.26 15.99 -16.22
C MET A 243 14.17 16.32 -15.03
N LEU A 244 14.43 17.61 -14.77
CA LEU A 244 15.21 18.03 -13.61
C LEU A 244 14.54 17.67 -12.29
N GLY A 245 13.20 17.74 -12.21
CA GLY A 245 12.44 17.27 -11.05
C GLY A 245 12.60 15.77 -10.79
N LEU A 246 12.58 14.96 -11.85
CA LEU A 246 12.82 13.50 -11.77
C LEU A 246 14.26 13.19 -11.36
N LEU A 247 15.25 13.90 -11.91
CA LEU A 247 16.67 13.69 -11.56
C LEU A 247 16.97 14.13 -10.12
N LEU A 248 16.37 15.21 -9.64
CA LEU A 248 16.47 15.65 -8.24
C LEU A 248 15.84 14.66 -7.26
N SER A 249 14.81 13.94 -7.67
CA SER A 249 14.15 12.91 -6.86
C SER A 249 14.76 11.50 -7.05
N ALA A 250 15.79 11.35 -7.90
CA ALA A 250 16.39 10.05 -8.24
C ALA A 250 16.90 9.26 -7.03
N TRP A 251 17.37 9.90 -5.97
CA TRP A 251 17.83 9.25 -4.74
C TRP A 251 16.78 8.34 -4.08
N THR A 252 15.48 8.68 -4.23
CA THR A 252 14.38 7.83 -3.78
C THR A 252 13.69 7.14 -4.95
N PHE A 253 13.54 7.83 -6.08
CA PHE A 253 12.78 7.32 -7.22
C PHE A 253 13.45 6.14 -7.91
N LEU A 254 14.78 6.16 -8.11
CA LEU A 254 15.51 5.07 -8.75
C LEU A 254 15.43 3.74 -7.97
N PRO A 255 15.80 3.68 -6.67
CA PRO A 255 15.66 2.44 -5.90
C PRO A 255 14.20 1.96 -5.83
N THR A 256 13.22 2.87 -5.85
CA THR A 256 11.80 2.52 -5.89
C THR A 256 11.42 1.80 -7.18
N ILE A 257 11.82 2.34 -8.34
CA ILE A 257 11.57 1.69 -9.63
C ILE A 257 12.19 0.29 -9.65
N LEU A 258 13.43 0.13 -9.20
CA LEU A 258 14.10 -1.17 -9.18
C LEU A 258 13.41 -2.18 -8.25
N ALA A 259 12.90 -1.71 -7.10
CA ALA A 259 12.14 -2.55 -6.18
C ALA A 259 10.78 -2.98 -6.77
N MET A 260 10.10 -2.08 -7.49
CA MET A 260 8.73 -2.31 -7.99
C MET A 260 8.68 -2.88 -9.43
N ALA A 261 9.75 -2.79 -10.20
CA ALA A 261 9.83 -3.29 -11.58
C ALA A 261 9.72 -4.83 -11.67
N LYS A 262 9.96 -5.53 -10.56
CA LYS A 262 9.82 -7.01 -10.47
C LYS A 262 8.36 -7.48 -10.47
N GLY A 263 7.37 -6.57 -10.39
CA GLY A 263 5.95 -6.90 -10.50
C GLY A 263 5.47 -6.90 -11.96
N GLY A 264 4.95 -8.03 -12.43
CA GLY A 264 4.52 -8.23 -13.82
C GLY A 264 3.39 -7.28 -14.28
N PRO A 265 3.28 -7.01 -15.60
CA PRO A 265 2.18 -6.24 -16.16
C PRO A 265 0.91 -7.09 -16.18
N VAL A 266 -0.19 -6.56 -15.65
CA VAL A 266 -1.53 -7.15 -15.82
C VAL A 266 -2.39 -6.14 -16.56
N LEU A 267 -2.32 -6.17 -17.89
CA LEU A 267 -3.26 -5.49 -18.78
C LEU A 267 -4.41 -6.47 -19.05
N ALA A 268 -5.30 -6.64 -18.08
CA ALA A 268 -6.58 -7.29 -18.32
C ALA A 268 -7.55 -6.26 -18.93
N LEU A 269 -8.13 -6.58 -20.08
CA LEU A 269 -9.16 -5.75 -20.72
C LEU A 269 -10.45 -5.84 -19.87
N GLY A 270 -10.67 -4.86 -19.00
CA GLY A 270 -11.93 -4.70 -18.29
C GLY A 270 -13.04 -4.11 -19.19
N PRO A 271 -14.27 -3.99 -18.67
CA PRO A 271 -15.39 -3.40 -19.42
C PRO A 271 -15.06 -1.96 -19.84
N LEU A 272 -15.47 -1.56 -21.05
CA LEU A 272 -15.17 -0.22 -21.58
C LEU A 272 -15.72 0.90 -20.68
N LEU A 273 -16.96 0.73 -20.22
CA LEU A 273 -17.64 1.65 -19.31
C LEU A 273 -17.59 1.09 -17.89
N LYS A 274 -16.96 1.83 -16.98
CA LYS A 274 -16.94 1.50 -15.56
C LYS A 274 -18.17 2.07 -14.85
N THR A 275 -18.74 3.15 -15.39
CA THR A 275 -19.73 4.00 -14.70
C THR A 275 -21.02 4.13 -15.48
N GLY A 276 -22.13 3.76 -14.86
CA GLY A 276 -23.46 4.00 -15.41
C GLY A 276 -23.90 5.47 -15.29
N PHE A 277 -24.84 5.88 -16.14
CA PHE A 277 -25.34 7.26 -16.21
C PHE A 277 -25.90 7.79 -14.87
N LYS A 278 -26.66 6.95 -14.13
CA LYS A 278 -27.20 7.31 -12.81
C LYS A 278 -26.09 7.62 -11.81
N SER A 279 -25.04 6.79 -11.78
CA SER A 279 -23.89 6.99 -10.88
C SER A 279 -23.08 8.22 -11.27
N LEU A 280 -22.95 8.51 -12.57
CA LEU A 280 -22.31 9.74 -13.04
C LEU A 280 -23.02 11.00 -12.51
N ILE A 281 -24.35 11.06 -12.60
CA ILE A 281 -25.12 12.20 -12.07
C ILE A 281 -24.95 12.33 -10.56
N ARG A 282 -25.05 11.22 -9.82
CA ARG A 282 -24.83 11.20 -8.37
C ARG A 282 -23.47 11.76 -7.96
N GLY A 283 -22.44 11.58 -8.79
CA GLY A 283 -21.11 12.09 -8.51
C GLY A 283 -20.97 13.62 -8.44
N PHE A 284 -21.92 14.36 -9.02
CA PHE A 284 -21.94 15.83 -9.01
C PHE A 284 -22.88 16.43 -7.96
N ILE A 285 -23.65 15.62 -7.23
CA ILE A 285 -24.69 16.09 -6.30
C ILE A 285 -24.21 15.88 -4.86
N PRO A 286 -24.33 16.88 -3.96
CA PRO A 286 -23.95 16.74 -2.57
C PRO A 286 -24.73 15.60 -1.89
N GLY A 287 -24.04 14.79 -1.08
CA GLY A 287 -24.63 13.72 -0.28
C GLY A 287 -25.12 12.49 -1.06
N MET A 288 -24.91 12.44 -2.38
CA MET A 288 -25.35 11.31 -3.22
C MET A 288 -24.25 10.30 -3.56
N TRP A 289 -23.02 10.52 -3.05
CA TRP A 289 -21.94 9.56 -3.21
C TRP A 289 -22.21 8.29 -2.41
N VAL A 290 -21.83 7.14 -2.99
CA VAL A 290 -22.07 5.81 -2.43
C VAL A 290 -20.75 5.05 -2.34
N ASN A 291 -20.38 4.59 -1.14
CA ASN A 291 -19.19 3.77 -0.92
C ASN A 291 -19.30 2.42 -1.68
N ASN A 292 -18.17 1.93 -2.21
CA ASN A 292 -18.10 0.73 -3.06
C ASN A 292 -19.02 0.72 -4.30
N GLY A 293 -19.62 1.86 -4.65
CA GLY A 293 -20.31 2.03 -5.92
C GLY A 293 -19.40 2.61 -7.00
N ASN A 294 -19.75 2.41 -8.27
CA ASN A 294 -19.11 3.09 -9.40
C ASN A 294 -19.56 4.57 -9.50
N THR A 295 -19.65 5.29 -8.37
CA THR A 295 -20.07 6.69 -8.28
C THR A 295 -18.84 7.59 -8.14
N PRO A 296 -18.53 8.46 -9.12
CA PRO A 296 -17.29 9.25 -9.12
C PRO A 296 -17.37 10.39 -8.10
N GLN A 297 -16.25 10.82 -7.51
CA GLN A 297 -16.24 11.85 -6.46
C GLN A 297 -16.03 13.27 -7.03
N PHE A 298 -16.89 13.70 -7.95
CA PHE A 298 -16.71 14.97 -8.68
C PHE A 298 -17.20 16.21 -7.93
N TYR A 299 -18.10 16.05 -6.96
CA TYR A 299 -18.68 17.15 -6.23
C TYR A 299 -17.62 17.91 -5.41
N CYS A 300 -17.62 19.24 -5.56
CA CYS A 300 -16.65 20.15 -4.94
C CYS A 300 -17.28 21.47 -4.46
N GLY A 301 -18.59 21.49 -4.20
CA GLY A 301 -19.35 22.67 -3.76
C GLY A 301 -20.11 23.35 -4.90
N VAL A 302 -21.41 23.58 -4.70
CA VAL A 302 -22.31 24.11 -5.74
C VAL A 302 -21.82 25.45 -6.30
N ILE A 303 -21.38 26.36 -5.43
CA ILE A 303 -20.96 27.71 -5.86
C ILE A 303 -19.71 27.64 -6.75
N MET A 304 -18.71 26.85 -6.37
CA MET A 304 -17.50 26.68 -7.18
C MET A 304 -17.81 26.03 -8.54
N MET A 305 -18.67 25.00 -8.55
CA MET A 305 -19.10 24.34 -9.78
C MET A 305 -19.89 25.27 -10.71
N LEU A 306 -20.83 26.06 -10.19
CA LEU A 306 -21.59 27.04 -10.97
C LEU A 306 -20.69 28.13 -11.55
N LEU A 307 -19.72 28.63 -10.78
CA LEU A 307 -18.73 29.61 -11.26
C LEU A 307 -17.85 29.03 -12.37
N ALA A 308 -17.43 27.77 -12.25
CA ALA A 308 -16.68 27.08 -13.30
C ALA A 308 -17.51 26.91 -14.58
N ILE A 309 -18.77 26.48 -14.47
CA ILE A 309 -19.69 26.34 -15.61
C ILE A 309 -19.94 27.70 -16.28
N SER A 310 -20.06 28.78 -15.50
CA SER A 310 -20.28 30.13 -16.03
C SER A 310 -19.19 30.58 -17.01
N LEU A 311 -17.96 30.05 -16.88
CA LEU A 311 -16.84 30.35 -17.78
C LEU A 311 -17.17 29.99 -19.22
N LEU A 312 -17.84 28.85 -19.43
CA LEU A 312 -18.16 28.31 -20.75
C LEU A 312 -19.17 29.18 -21.51
N PHE A 313 -20.02 29.91 -20.79
CA PHE A 313 -21.06 30.76 -21.37
C PHE A 313 -20.70 32.25 -21.38
N ASN A 314 -19.65 32.65 -20.64
CA ASN A 314 -19.24 34.04 -20.56
C ASN A 314 -18.58 34.52 -21.87
N ARG A 315 -19.31 35.33 -22.65
CA ARG A 315 -18.83 35.86 -23.93
C ARG A 315 -17.62 36.79 -23.83
N LYS A 316 -17.29 37.30 -22.63
CA LYS A 316 -16.06 38.07 -22.41
C LYS A 316 -14.80 37.21 -22.38
N VAL A 317 -14.95 35.91 -22.18
CA VAL A 317 -13.85 34.95 -22.24
C VAL A 317 -13.63 34.53 -23.69
N SER A 318 -12.36 34.49 -24.12
CA SER A 318 -11.99 34.11 -25.47
C SER A 318 -12.57 32.72 -25.82
N ALA A 319 -13.03 32.54 -27.06
CA ALA A 319 -13.59 31.27 -27.50
C ALA A 319 -12.58 30.11 -27.34
N LYS A 320 -11.29 30.40 -27.53
CA LYS A 320 -10.18 29.44 -27.35
C LYS A 320 -10.14 28.89 -25.91
N ILE A 321 -10.25 29.77 -24.91
CA ILE A 321 -10.24 29.36 -23.50
C ILE A 321 -11.49 28.57 -23.13
N ARG A 322 -12.66 28.99 -23.64
CA ARG A 322 -13.91 28.26 -23.41
C ARG A 322 -13.87 26.85 -23.98
N ILE A 323 -13.38 26.70 -25.22
CA ILE A 323 -13.19 25.39 -25.87
C ILE A 323 -12.15 24.55 -25.11
N ALA A 324 -10.99 25.11 -24.78
CA ALA A 324 -9.96 24.40 -24.02
C ALA A 324 -10.50 23.90 -22.66
N THR A 325 -11.23 24.75 -21.94
CA THR A 325 -11.85 24.40 -20.65
C THR A 325 -12.89 23.30 -20.80
N PHE A 326 -13.75 23.36 -21.83
CA PHE A 326 -14.72 22.31 -22.12
C PHE A 326 -14.03 20.97 -22.44
N VAL A 327 -13.05 20.98 -23.34
CA VAL A 327 -12.32 19.77 -23.77
C VAL A 327 -11.62 19.11 -22.59
N VAL A 328 -10.88 19.87 -21.78
CA VAL A 328 -10.18 19.31 -20.61
C VAL A 328 -11.16 18.78 -19.58
N THR A 329 -12.25 19.50 -19.30
CA THR A 329 -13.32 19.02 -18.40
C THR A 329 -13.91 17.71 -18.90
N ALA A 330 -14.21 17.60 -20.19
CA ALA A 330 -14.74 16.40 -20.80
C ALA A 330 -13.76 15.22 -20.70
N VAL A 331 -12.47 15.44 -20.96
CA VAL A 331 -11.42 14.41 -20.81
C VAL A 331 -11.31 13.94 -19.36
N LEU A 332 -11.34 14.83 -18.37
CA LEU A 332 -11.25 14.47 -16.95
C LEU A 332 -12.49 13.70 -16.47
N ILE A 333 -13.68 14.06 -16.93
CA ILE A 333 -14.92 13.29 -16.65
C ILE A 333 -14.83 11.92 -17.32
N ALA A 334 -14.47 11.87 -18.61
CA ALA A 334 -14.30 10.62 -19.35
C ALA A 334 -13.25 9.71 -18.70
N SER A 335 -12.24 10.27 -18.04
CA SER A 335 -11.18 9.52 -17.35
C SER A 335 -11.64 8.72 -16.13
N SER A 336 -12.80 9.02 -15.56
CA SER A 336 -13.43 8.17 -14.53
C SER A 336 -14.52 7.26 -15.09
N VAL A 337 -15.04 7.57 -16.28
CA VAL A 337 -16.13 6.79 -16.92
C VAL A 337 -15.59 5.65 -17.79
N LEU A 338 -14.49 5.90 -18.51
CA LEU A 338 -13.86 4.99 -19.46
C LEU A 338 -12.64 4.29 -18.85
N SER A 339 -12.68 2.96 -18.81
CA SER A 339 -11.60 2.14 -18.24
C SER A 339 -10.23 2.36 -18.91
N PRO A 340 -10.12 2.46 -20.26
CA PRO A 340 -8.81 2.68 -20.90
C PRO A 340 -8.12 3.97 -20.45
N LEU A 341 -8.89 5.04 -20.24
CA LEU A 341 -8.33 6.31 -19.77
C LEU A 341 -7.86 6.17 -18.31
N GLU A 342 -8.66 5.53 -17.45
CA GLU A 342 -8.28 5.27 -16.06
C GLU A 342 -6.96 4.46 -15.97
N TYR A 343 -6.76 3.49 -16.86
CA TYR A 343 -5.53 2.69 -16.91
C TYR A 343 -4.31 3.53 -17.27
N ILE A 344 -4.44 4.47 -18.23
CA ILE A 344 -3.35 5.41 -18.58
C ILE A 344 -2.94 6.22 -17.34
N TRP A 345 -3.92 6.76 -16.61
CA TRP A 345 -3.67 7.49 -15.35
C TRP A 345 -3.06 6.61 -14.26
N CYS A 346 -3.30 5.30 -14.29
CA CYS A 346 -2.77 4.35 -13.32
C CYS A 346 -1.50 3.60 -13.79
N GLY A 347 -0.78 4.14 -14.79
CA GLY A 347 0.49 3.55 -15.25
C GLY A 347 0.30 2.30 -16.10
N MET A 348 -0.78 2.26 -16.90
CA MET A 348 -1.17 1.13 -17.76
C MET A 348 -1.49 -0.15 -16.98
N ARG A 349 -2.02 -0.01 -15.75
CA ARG A 349 -2.47 -1.12 -14.90
C ARG A 349 -3.94 -0.96 -14.55
N VAL A 350 -4.63 -2.10 -14.37
CA VAL A 350 -6.01 -2.12 -13.88
C VAL A 350 -6.02 -1.70 -12.40
N PRO A 351 -6.67 -0.58 -12.03
CA PRO A 351 -6.73 -0.13 -10.64
C PRO A 351 -7.76 -0.94 -9.86
N ASN A 352 -7.32 -1.62 -8.81
CA ASN A 352 -8.17 -2.36 -7.87
C ASN A 352 -8.55 -1.51 -6.65
N GLY A 353 -9.71 -1.76 -6.04
CA GLY A 353 -10.15 -1.07 -4.83
C GLY A 353 -10.80 0.28 -5.12
N PHE A 354 -10.08 1.39 -4.88
CA PHE A 354 -10.69 2.73 -4.87
C PHE A 354 -10.99 3.27 -6.28
N TYR A 355 -12.28 3.51 -6.53
CA TYR A 355 -12.80 4.03 -7.79
C TYR A 355 -12.62 5.56 -7.94
N SER A 356 -12.42 6.02 -9.19
CA SER A 356 -12.28 7.43 -9.60
C SER A 356 -11.08 8.14 -8.96
N ARG A 357 -9.91 7.49 -9.04
CA ARG A 357 -8.63 8.01 -8.51
C ARG A 357 -8.21 9.38 -9.07
N THR A 358 -8.73 9.77 -10.24
CA THR A 358 -8.39 11.02 -10.93
C THR A 358 -9.34 12.18 -10.64
N ALA A 359 -10.43 12.00 -9.88
CA ALA A 359 -11.44 13.04 -9.68
C ALA A 359 -10.92 14.31 -8.98
N PHE A 360 -9.86 14.23 -8.17
CA PHE A 360 -9.23 15.42 -7.58
C PHE A 360 -8.66 16.39 -8.64
N LEU A 361 -8.24 15.88 -9.80
CA LEU A 361 -7.80 16.71 -10.92
C LEU A 361 -8.94 17.56 -11.47
N LEU A 362 -10.14 16.97 -11.57
CA LEU A 362 -11.34 17.70 -11.96
C LEU A 362 -11.72 18.76 -10.91
N GLY A 363 -11.64 18.42 -9.62
CA GLY A 363 -11.84 19.38 -8.53
C GLY A 363 -10.88 20.57 -8.60
N PHE A 364 -9.58 20.30 -8.84
CA PHE A 364 -8.58 21.35 -9.02
C PHE A 364 -8.86 22.21 -10.27
N PHE A 365 -9.20 21.58 -11.40
CA PHE A 365 -9.47 22.30 -12.64
C PHE A 365 -10.76 23.15 -12.54
N THR A 366 -11.75 22.69 -11.77
CA THR A 366 -12.97 23.43 -11.46
C THR A 366 -12.65 24.66 -10.60
N MET A 367 -11.77 24.52 -9.61
CA MET A 367 -11.26 25.67 -8.84
C MET A 367 -10.55 26.69 -9.75
N TRP A 368 -9.72 26.24 -10.69
CA TRP A 368 -9.08 27.11 -11.68
C TRP A 368 -10.11 27.85 -12.57
N ALA A 369 -11.09 27.13 -13.12
CA ALA A 369 -12.11 27.72 -13.98
C ALA A 369 -13.00 28.72 -13.21
N ALA A 370 -13.36 28.41 -11.97
CA ALA A 370 -14.11 29.31 -11.10
C ALA A 370 -13.33 30.58 -10.76
N GLY A 371 -12.03 30.45 -10.46
CA GLY A 371 -11.12 31.58 -10.23
C GLY A 371 -11.00 32.48 -11.46
N TYR A 372 -10.89 31.89 -12.66
CA TYR A 372 -10.85 32.63 -13.92
C TYR A 372 -12.15 33.39 -14.18
N SER A 373 -13.31 32.76 -13.98
CA SER A 373 -14.61 33.44 -14.08
C SER A 373 -14.71 34.64 -13.14
N LEU A 374 -14.33 34.46 -11.87
CA LEU A 374 -14.37 35.53 -10.88
C LEU A 374 -13.42 36.69 -11.22
N GLN A 375 -12.24 36.41 -11.77
CA GLN A 375 -11.31 37.45 -12.22
C GLN A 375 -11.96 38.34 -13.30
N VAL A 376 -12.69 37.73 -14.23
CA VAL A 376 -13.43 38.46 -15.29
C VAL A 376 -14.63 39.22 -14.72
N PHE A 377 -15.22 38.78 -13.61
CA PHE A 377 -16.32 39.47 -12.94
C PHE A 377 -15.85 40.62 -12.03
N GLU A 378 -14.76 40.47 -11.27
CA GLU A 378 -14.19 41.53 -10.43
C GLU A 378 -13.79 42.76 -11.25
N GLY A 379 -13.34 42.57 -12.50
CA GLY A 379 -13.06 43.66 -13.43
C GLY A 379 -14.29 44.47 -13.88
N GLN A 380 -15.50 44.13 -13.43
CA GLN A 380 -16.75 44.79 -13.87
C GLN A 380 -17.37 45.66 -12.77
N PRO A 381 -17.69 46.94 -13.05
CA PRO A 381 -18.23 47.85 -12.05
C PRO A 381 -19.63 47.44 -11.53
N LYS A 382 -20.42 46.69 -12.32
CA LYS A 382 -21.74 46.19 -11.91
C LYS A 382 -21.66 45.13 -10.79
N PHE A 383 -20.56 44.39 -10.68
CA PHE A 383 -20.41 43.31 -9.70
C PHE A 383 -19.74 43.75 -8.40
N ARG A 384 -19.35 45.03 -8.28
CA ARG A 384 -18.71 45.59 -7.07
C ARG A 384 -19.55 45.42 -5.79
N HIS A 385 -20.87 45.29 -5.92
CA HIS A 385 -21.81 45.13 -4.81
C HIS A 385 -21.83 43.69 -4.26
N VAL A 386 -21.43 42.70 -5.06
CA VAL A 386 -21.37 41.27 -4.66
C VAL A 386 -20.24 41.02 -3.66
N TYR A 387 -19.20 41.88 -3.66
CA TYR A 387 -18.07 41.80 -2.73
C TYR A 387 -18.32 42.47 -1.37
N ARG A 388 -19.55 42.97 -1.12
CA ARG A 388 -19.91 43.52 0.19
C ARG A 388 -19.94 42.40 1.23
N PRO A 389 -19.41 42.62 2.45
CA PRO A 389 -19.42 41.60 3.51
C PRO A 389 -20.80 40.99 3.78
N ALA A 390 -21.86 41.80 3.65
CA ALA A 390 -23.25 41.37 3.83
C ALA A 390 -23.74 40.30 2.83
N VAL A 391 -23.10 40.18 1.65
CA VAL A 391 -23.44 39.18 0.62
C VAL A 391 -22.48 37.99 0.67
N VAL A 392 -21.19 38.29 0.89
CA VAL A 392 -20.13 37.27 0.86
C VAL A 392 -20.15 36.35 2.07
N LEU A 393 -20.45 36.88 3.27
CA LEU A 393 -20.44 36.09 4.50
C LEU A 393 -21.56 35.02 4.55
N PRO A 394 -22.81 35.32 4.14
CA PRO A 394 -23.84 34.28 3.99
C PRO A 394 -23.46 33.21 2.97
N ILE A 395 -22.92 33.61 1.82
CA ILE A 395 -22.46 32.69 0.77
C ILE A 395 -21.39 31.72 1.30
N LEU A 396 -20.38 32.25 1.99
CA LEU A 396 -19.34 31.44 2.64
C LEU A 396 -19.92 30.47 3.67
N THR A 397 -20.88 30.94 4.48
CA THR A 397 -21.52 30.13 5.52
C THR A 397 -22.32 28.99 4.91
N ILE A 398 -23.12 29.28 3.86
CA ILE A 398 -23.89 28.27 3.14
C ILE A 398 -22.96 27.23 2.50
N THR A 399 -21.88 27.65 1.84
CA THR A 399 -20.90 26.72 1.27
C THR A 399 -20.23 25.86 2.34
N ALA A 400 -19.86 26.43 3.50
CA ALA A 400 -19.28 25.65 4.58
C ALA A 400 -20.26 24.59 5.12
N ILE A 401 -21.53 24.95 5.32
CA ILE A 401 -22.58 24.02 5.76
C ILE A 401 -22.82 22.93 4.70
N GLU A 402 -22.91 23.31 3.43
CA GLU A 402 -23.11 22.39 2.30
C GLU A 402 -21.98 21.35 2.21
N LEU A 403 -20.72 21.81 2.28
CA LEU A 403 -19.54 20.94 2.29
C LEU A 403 -19.51 20.04 3.53
N PHE A 404 -19.89 20.57 4.70
CA PHE A 404 -19.99 19.81 5.95
C PHE A 404 -21.02 18.69 5.84
N ILE A 405 -22.23 18.98 5.35
CA ILE A 405 -23.29 17.97 5.17
C ILE A 405 -22.82 16.88 4.21
N ASN A 406 -22.25 17.26 3.06
CA ASN A 406 -21.71 16.29 2.11
C ASN A 406 -20.64 15.40 2.75
N ALA A 407 -19.69 16.01 3.46
CA ALA A 407 -18.62 15.27 4.13
C ALA A 407 -19.14 14.34 5.23
N HIS A 408 -20.10 14.79 6.04
CA HIS A 408 -20.71 14.01 7.10
C HIS A 408 -21.47 12.79 6.56
N VAL A 409 -22.24 12.94 5.47
CA VAL A 409 -22.93 11.81 4.81
C VAL A 409 -21.94 10.77 4.30
N MET A 410 -20.79 11.21 3.78
CA MET A 410 -19.74 10.29 3.33
C MET A 410 -19.06 9.59 4.51
N TRP A 411 -18.82 10.30 5.62
CA TRP A 411 -18.20 9.73 6.82
C TRP A 411 -19.05 8.66 7.48
N ASN A 412 -20.37 8.86 7.55
CA ASN A 412 -21.29 7.86 8.10
C ASN A 412 -21.31 6.55 7.27
N GLN A 413 -20.84 6.57 6.02
CA GLN A 413 -20.67 5.36 5.19
C GLN A 413 -19.27 4.72 5.33
N LEU A 414 -18.28 5.45 5.86
CA LEU A 414 -16.86 5.07 5.84
C LEU A 414 -16.32 4.68 7.21
N TYR A 415 -16.67 5.44 8.25
CA TYR A 415 -16.15 5.31 9.61
C TYR A 415 -17.25 4.80 10.54
N ALA A 416 -17.90 3.70 10.13
CA ALA A 416 -18.94 3.04 10.88
C ALA A 416 -18.64 1.54 10.98
N GLY A 417 -18.97 0.93 12.12
CA GLY A 417 -18.88 -0.53 12.30
C GLY A 417 -17.49 -1.06 12.70
N TYR A 418 -16.54 -0.19 13.05
CA TYR A 418 -15.24 -0.60 13.61
C TYR A 418 -14.94 0.21 14.87
N SER A 419 -14.89 -0.47 16.02
CA SER A 419 -14.71 0.15 17.35
C SER A 419 -13.23 0.42 17.64
N GLU A 420 -12.92 1.63 18.11
CA GLU A 420 -11.56 1.97 18.53
C GLU A 420 -11.14 1.21 19.79
N ASP A 421 -12.07 0.96 20.73
CA ASP A 421 -11.77 0.24 21.97
C ASP A 421 -11.41 -1.24 21.69
N ALA A 422 -12.15 -1.87 20.79
CA ALA A 422 -11.84 -3.22 20.32
C ALA A 422 -10.48 -3.28 19.62
N ASN A 423 -10.17 -2.27 18.79
CA ASN A 423 -8.88 -2.13 18.13
C ASN A 423 -7.72 -2.01 19.14
N CYS A 424 -7.85 -1.13 20.14
CA CYS A 424 -6.83 -0.94 21.18
C CYS A 424 -6.63 -2.20 22.03
N THR A 425 -7.72 -2.88 22.40
CA THR A 425 -7.69 -4.11 23.19
C THR A 425 -6.97 -5.23 22.44
N TYR A 426 -7.28 -5.41 21.15
CA TYR A 426 -6.61 -6.38 20.30
C TYR A 426 -5.10 -6.10 20.19
N VAL A 427 -4.73 -4.86 19.86
CA VAL A 427 -3.31 -4.47 19.71
C VAL A 427 -2.53 -4.65 21.01
N THR A 428 -3.12 -4.30 22.15
CA THR A 428 -2.49 -4.48 23.47
C THR A 428 -2.28 -5.96 23.78
N THR A 429 -3.30 -6.78 23.57
CA THR A 429 -3.20 -8.24 23.76
C THR A 429 -2.13 -8.86 22.88
N ALA A 430 -2.15 -8.53 21.58
CA ALA A 430 -1.16 -9.02 20.63
C ALA A 430 0.27 -8.60 21.02
N THR A 431 0.46 -7.34 21.40
CA THR A 431 1.77 -6.82 21.85
C THR A 431 2.29 -7.58 23.07
N ASN A 432 1.43 -7.80 24.07
CA ASN A 432 1.80 -8.50 25.29
C ASN A 432 2.18 -9.97 25.00
N THR A 433 1.40 -10.67 24.16
CA THR A 433 1.72 -12.06 23.78
C THR A 433 3.05 -12.16 23.05
N ILE A 434 3.30 -11.28 22.07
CA ILE A 434 4.57 -11.30 21.32
C ILE A 434 5.76 -10.97 22.23
N THR A 435 5.62 -9.96 23.09
CA THR A 435 6.67 -9.59 24.05
C THR A 435 6.98 -10.76 25.00
N ALA A 436 5.96 -11.45 25.51
CA ALA A 436 6.14 -12.61 26.37
C ALA A 436 6.90 -13.76 25.68
N ILE A 437 6.66 -14.01 24.39
CA ILE A 437 7.42 -15.00 23.61
C ILE A 437 8.88 -14.55 23.48
N GLN A 438 9.12 -13.29 23.12
CA GLN A 438 10.46 -12.75 22.90
C GLN A 438 11.31 -12.68 24.18
N ASP A 439 10.69 -12.40 25.32
CA ASP A 439 11.35 -12.40 26.63
C ASP A 439 11.75 -13.82 27.09
N GLN A 440 11.03 -14.85 26.63
CA GLN A 440 11.29 -16.24 27.00
C GLN A 440 12.27 -16.96 26.08
N ASP A 441 12.29 -16.63 24.78
CA ASP A 441 13.17 -17.26 23.81
C ASP A 441 14.21 -16.27 23.26
N SER A 442 15.44 -16.42 23.75
CA SER A 442 16.60 -15.63 23.34
C SER A 442 17.30 -16.16 22.08
N ALA A 443 16.74 -17.15 21.39
CA ALA A 443 17.30 -17.64 20.13
C ALA A 443 17.41 -16.48 19.13
N SER A 444 18.51 -16.46 18.38
CA SER A 444 18.79 -15.42 17.39
C SER A 444 17.77 -15.41 16.25
N PHE A 445 17.23 -16.58 15.90
CA PHE A 445 16.28 -16.76 14.82
C PHE A 445 15.15 -17.70 15.23
N TYR A 446 13.94 -17.21 15.02
CA TYR A 446 12.70 -17.97 14.90
C TYR A 446 11.66 -17.06 14.24
N ARG A 447 10.57 -17.65 13.78
CA ARG A 447 9.39 -16.95 13.27
C ARG A 447 8.19 -17.20 14.18
N ILE A 448 7.33 -16.19 14.24
CA ILE A 448 6.04 -16.23 14.92
C ILE A 448 4.99 -15.90 13.87
N ASP A 449 3.88 -16.64 13.84
CA ASP A 449 2.73 -16.23 13.04
C ASP A 449 1.42 -16.50 13.77
N ARG A 450 0.33 -15.90 13.27
CA ARG A 450 -0.98 -15.87 13.93
C ARG A 450 -2.06 -16.26 12.94
N THR A 451 -2.96 -17.15 13.35
CA THR A 451 -4.11 -17.54 12.50
C THR A 451 -5.22 -16.48 12.49
N THR A 452 -5.27 -15.69 13.57
CA THR A 452 -6.18 -14.55 13.73
C THR A 452 -5.48 -13.25 13.38
N THR A 453 -6.28 -12.31 12.87
CA THR A 453 -5.83 -10.96 12.52
C THR A 453 -6.77 -9.95 13.15
N ARG A 454 -6.32 -8.69 13.24
CA ARG A 454 -7.11 -7.60 13.83
C ARG A 454 -8.52 -7.45 13.27
N THR A 455 -8.72 -7.69 11.97
CA THR A 455 -10.01 -7.47 11.28
C THR A 455 -10.01 -8.07 9.86
N ASP A 456 -11.15 -8.65 9.47
CA ASP A 456 -11.51 -9.10 8.11
C ASP A 456 -10.46 -9.97 7.39
N SER A 457 -9.67 -10.75 8.14
CA SER A 457 -8.60 -11.62 7.61
C SER A 457 -7.52 -10.92 6.76
N ALA A 458 -7.49 -9.58 6.76
CA ALA A 458 -6.67 -8.79 5.83
C ALA A 458 -5.59 -7.94 6.52
N ALA A 459 -5.57 -7.87 7.86
CA ALA A 459 -4.50 -7.22 8.62
C ALA A 459 -3.30 -8.17 8.77
N LEU A 460 -2.47 -8.26 7.72
CA LEU A 460 -1.43 -9.29 7.57
C LEU A 460 -0.01 -8.78 7.77
N ASN A 461 0.16 -7.60 8.38
CA ASN A 461 1.46 -6.92 8.51
C ASN A 461 1.86 -6.66 9.98
N GLU A 462 1.28 -7.41 10.91
CA GLU A 462 1.47 -7.21 12.35
C GLU A 462 2.92 -7.46 12.78
N GLY A 463 3.65 -8.34 12.09
CA GLY A 463 5.08 -8.56 12.28
C GLY A 463 5.90 -7.28 12.17
N LEU A 464 5.59 -6.43 11.19
CA LEU A 464 6.24 -5.13 11.02
C LEU A 464 5.91 -4.18 12.17
N ALA A 465 4.65 -4.16 12.60
CA ALA A 465 4.16 -3.29 13.66
C ALA A 465 4.76 -3.66 15.02
N LEU A 466 4.81 -4.95 15.34
CA LEU A 466 5.17 -5.47 16.67
C LEU A 466 6.63 -5.95 16.78
N GLY A 467 7.29 -6.25 15.66
CA GLY A 467 8.72 -6.56 15.67
C GLY A 467 9.10 -8.02 15.80
N TYR A 468 8.35 -8.88 15.11
CA TYR A 468 8.68 -10.30 15.00
C TYR A 468 8.75 -10.72 13.53
N ASN A 469 9.42 -11.84 13.27
CA ASN A 469 9.56 -12.38 11.93
C ASN A 469 8.27 -13.14 11.55
N GLN A 470 7.54 -12.64 10.55
CA GLN A 470 6.23 -13.17 10.13
C GLN A 470 6.27 -13.68 8.68
N LEU A 471 5.47 -14.70 8.36
CA LEU A 471 5.26 -15.17 6.99
C LEU A 471 4.11 -14.42 6.32
N SER A 472 2.99 -14.24 7.02
CA SER A 472 1.85 -13.43 6.56
C SER A 472 2.29 -12.06 6.04
N SER A 473 1.65 -11.60 4.97
CA SER A 473 1.99 -10.33 4.33
C SER A 473 0.91 -9.84 3.39
N TYR A 474 0.62 -8.53 3.48
CA TYR A 474 -0.22 -7.81 2.53
C TYR A 474 0.34 -6.41 2.22
N SER A 475 1.05 -6.29 1.10
CA SER A 475 1.53 -5.00 0.59
C SER A 475 1.71 -5.04 -0.92
N SER A 476 1.46 -3.89 -1.57
CA SER A 476 1.73 -3.74 -3.01
C SER A 476 3.23 -3.65 -3.33
N ALA A 477 4.09 -3.56 -2.31
CA ALA A 477 5.55 -3.44 -2.45
C ALA A 477 6.32 -4.70 -2.02
N ASN A 478 5.62 -5.82 -1.78
CA ASN A 478 6.18 -7.10 -1.32
C ASN A 478 7.24 -7.70 -2.26
N ASN A 479 8.03 -8.66 -1.75
CA ASN A 479 8.85 -9.55 -2.59
C ASN A 479 7.93 -10.56 -3.30
N PRO A 480 7.70 -10.44 -4.63
CA PRO A 480 6.73 -11.28 -5.31
C PRO A 480 7.16 -12.75 -5.38
N GLN A 481 8.45 -13.04 -5.41
CA GLN A 481 8.96 -14.42 -5.45
C GLN A 481 8.76 -15.13 -4.11
N ALA A 482 9.02 -14.44 -3.00
CA ALA A 482 8.80 -14.98 -1.66
C ALA A 482 7.31 -15.28 -1.42
N ILE A 483 6.42 -14.35 -1.80
CA ILE A 483 4.97 -14.56 -1.70
C ILE A 483 4.50 -15.69 -2.63
N ALA A 484 5.02 -15.76 -3.85
CA ALA A 484 4.68 -16.84 -4.79
C ALA A 484 5.08 -18.21 -4.25
N LEU A 485 6.23 -18.32 -3.58
CA LEU A 485 6.65 -19.54 -2.91
C LEU A 485 5.74 -19.89 -1.74
N LEU A 486 5.48 -18.96 -0.82
CA LEU A 486 4.59 -19.22 0.32
C LEU A 486 3.20 -19.70 -0.14
N ASN A 487 2.67 -19.07 -1.18
CA ASN A 487 1.38 -19.45 -1.75
C ASN A 487 1.46 -20.79 -2.48
N SER A 488 2.55 -21.09 -3.20
CA SER A 488 2.71 -22.39 -3.86
C SER A 488 2.87 -23.55 -2.87
N LEU A 489 3.39 -23.28 -1.68
CA LEU A 489 3.53 -24.25 -0.58
C LEU A 489 2.24 -24.42 0.25
N GLY A 490 1.21 -23.61 0.01
CA GLY A 490 -0.13 -23.84 0.55
C GLY A 490 -0.63 -22.83 1.59
N TYR A 491 0.09 -21.73 1.84
CA TYR A 491 -0.42 -20.69 2.74
C TYR A 491 -1.53 -19.83 2.11
N SER A 492 -1.57 -19.71 0.78
CA SER A 492 -2.64 -19.03 0.03
C SER A 492 -2.75 -19.60 -1.37
N SER A 493 -3.70 -19.12 -2.18
CA SER A 493 -3.80 -19.49 -3.60
C SER A 493 -2.60 -19.01 -4.41
N ALA A 494 -2.10 -19.87 -5.32
CA ALA A 494 -1.10 -19.48 -6.30
C ALA A 494 -1.58 -18.29 -7.14
N GLY A 495 -0.70 -17.31 -7.37
CA GLY A 495 -1.02 -16.08 -8.13
C GLY A 495 -1.51 -14.91 -7.27
N GLU A 496 -1.88 -15.12 -6.01
CA GLU A 496 -2.13 -14.02 -5.08
C GLU A 496 -0.85 -13.26 -4.75
N PHE A 497 -0.96 -11.95 -4.53
CA PHE A 497 0.18 -11.09 -4.15
C PHE A 497 0.27 -10.84 -2.63
N SER A 498 -0.62 -11.46 -1.86
CA SER A 498 -0.60 -11.54 -0.40
C SER A 498 -0.52 -13.00 0.03
N THR A 499 -0.11 -13.22 1.27
CA THR A 499 -0.08 -14.53 1.90
C THR A 499 -0.61 -14.43 3.32
N ARG A 500 -1.38 -15.43 3.77
CA ARG A 500 -1.92 -15.47 5.13
C ARG A 500 -1.63 -16.83 5.74
N TYR A 501 -1.06 -16.80 6.94
CA TYR A 501 -0.98 -17.95 7.82
C TYR A 501 -2.35 -18.24 8.45
N ALA A 502 -3.29 -18.80 7.69
CA ALA A 502 -4.64 -19.08 8.20
C ALA A 502 -4.69 -20.35 9.06
N GLU A 503 -3.74 -21.27 8.87
CA GLU A 503 -3.55 -22.47 9.66
C GLU A 503 -2.08 -22.91 9.60
N PRO A 504 -1.55 -23.54 10.67
CA PRO A 504 -0.22 -24.14 10.65
C PRO A 504 -0.10 -25.28 9.64
N ILE A 505 1.03 -25.35 8.96
CA ILE A 505 1.40 -26.40 8.00
C ILE A 505 2.70 -27.02 8.49
N LEU A 506 2.62 -28.09 9.30
CA LEU A 506 3.74 -28.62 10.09
C LEU A 506 5.06 -28.77 9.31
N ALA A 507 5.01 -29.34 8.09
CA ALA A 507 6.20 -29.56 7.27
C ALA A 507 6.84 -28.27 6.75
N VAL A 508 6.04 -27.28 6.34
CA VAL A 508 6.55 -26.00 5.83
C VAL A 508 6.97 -25.09 6.98
N ASP A 509 6.20 -25.09 8.06
CA ASP A 509 6.49 -24.35 9.29
C ASP A 509 7.84 -24.78 9.89
N ALA A 510 8.09 -26.09 9.92
CA ALA A 510 9.37 -26.65 10.34
C ALA A 510 10.52 -26.13 9.47
N LEU A 511 10.37 -26.22 8.14
CA LEU A 511 11.39 -25.78 7.18
C LEU A 511 11.69 -24.28 7.25
N LEU A 512 10.66 -23.45 7.40
CA LEU A 512 10.79 -21.99 7.39
C LEU A 512 11.14 -21.39 8.75
N GLY A 513 11.18 -22.22 9.80
CA GLY A 513 11.54 -21.83 11.16
C GLY A 513 10.40 -21.14 11.92
N VAL A 514 9.15 -21.48 11.62
CA VAL A 514 7.99 -21.06 12.42
C VAL A 514 7.97 -21.88 13.69
N LYS A 515 8.52 -21.28 14.76
CA LYS A 515 8.62 -21.91 16.07
C LYS A 515 7.38 -21.68 16.91
N TYR A 516 6.75 -20.51 16.79
CA TYR A 516 5.57 -20.16 17.59
C TYR A 516 4.37 -19.84 16.69
N ALA A 517 3.29 -20.59 16.89
CA ALA A 517 2.00 -20.36 16.23
C ALA A 517 0.97 -19.90 17.27
N ILE A 518 0.34 -18.75 17.03
CA ILE A 518 -0.78 -18.26 17.84
C ILE A 518 -2.06 -18.65 17.09
N ALA A 519 -2.63 -19.79 17.47
CA ALA A 519 -3.73 -20.42 16.76
C ALA A 519 -4.99 -20.53 17.63
N GLU A 520 -6.16 -20.53 17.00
CA GLU A 520 -7.46 -20.68 17.70
C GLU A 520 -7.66 -22.10 18.25
N HIS A 521 -7.04 -23.09 17.62
CA HIS A 521 -7.12 -24.49 17.98
C HIS A 521 -5.71 -25.09 18.09
N SER A 522 -5.59 -26.21 18.82
CA SER A 522 -4.32 -26.92 18.95
C SER A 522 -3.92 -27.53 17.60
N PRO A 523 -2.81 -27.09 16.98
CA PRO A 523 -2.39 -27.63 15.70
C PRO A 523 -1.72 -29.00 15.87
N ALA A 524 -1.89 -29.90 14.91
CA ALA A 524 -1.24 -31.21 14.93
C ALA A 524 0.29 -31.10 14.94
N GLY A 525 0.95 -31.87 15.80
CA GLY A 525 2.42 -31.89 15.91
C GLY A 525 3.03 -30.70 16.67
N TYR A 526 2.20 -29.80 17.21
CA TYR A 526 2.62 -28.70 18.07
C TYR A 526 2.40 -29.03 19.55
N VAL A 527 3.16 -28.39 20.44
CA VAL A 527 3.00 -28.49 21.89
C VAL A 527 2.59 -27.15 22.50
N THR A 528 1.90 -27.15 23.62
CA THR A 528 1.56 -25.90 24.33
C THR A 528 2.84 -25.19 24.78
N ALA A 529 3.02 -23.92 24.37
CA ALA A 529 4.21 -23.16 24.72
C ALA A 529 4.22 -22.79 26.22
N LYS A 530 5.43 -22.67 26.79
CA LYS A 530 5.63 -22.22 28.17
C LYS A 530 5.16 -20.77 28.42
N ALA A 531 5.00 -19.99 27.35
CA ALA A 531 4.54 -18.59 27.38
C ALA A 531 3.10 -18.40 27.88
N ASN A 532 2.32 -19.48 28.02
CA ASN A 532 0.92 -19.44 28.44
C ASN A 532 0.71 -19.24 29.96
N GLN A 533 1.39 -18.27 30.61
CA GLN A 533 1.09 -17.92 32.01
C GLN A 533 -0.14 -16.98 32.13
N THR A 534 -1.18 -17.51 32.78
CA THR A 534 -2.34 -16.95 33.51
C THR A 534 -3.18 -15.75 33.04
N ASP A 535 -2.82 -14.98 32.01
CA ASP A 535 -3.65 -13.82 31.58
C ASP A 535 -3.70 -13.59 30.04
N SER A 536 -3.25 -14.57 29.24
CA SER A 536 -3.22 -14.45 27.78
C SER A 536 -4.54 -14.93 27.17
N ALA A 537 -5.28 -14.04 26.50
CA ALA A 537 -6.53 -14.38 25.80
C ALA A 537 -6.35 -15.29 24.57
N SER A 538 -5.10 -15.60 24.17
CA SER A 538 -4.77 -16.47 23.03
C SER A 538 -3.71 -17.49 23.43
N THR A 539 -3.95 -18.76 23.12
CA THR A 539 -3.01 -19.84 23.37
C THR A 539 -1.86 -19.81 22.36
N VAL A 540 -0.63 -19.88 22.86
CA VAL A 540 0.58 -19.99 22.05
C VAL A 540 1.00 -21.46 21.96
N TYR A 541 1.30 -21.92 20.76
CA TYR A 541 1.81 -23.27 20.48
C TYR A 541 3.24 -23.20 19.96
N GLU A 542 4.07 -24.14 20.38
CA GLU A 542 5.46 -24.29 19.99
C GLU A 542 5.62 -25.48 19.03
N ASN A 543 6.30 -25.25 17.92
CA ASN A 543 6.71 -26.27 16.97
C ASN A 543 8.06 -26.85 17.40
N PRO A 544 8.11 -28.09 17.93
CA PRO A 544 9.38 -28.71 18.33
C PRO A 544 10.27 -29.01 17.11
N ASN A 545 9.71 -28.98 15.90
CA ASN A 545 10.36 -29.34 14.64
C ASN A 545 10.90 -28.15 13.85
N ALA A 546 10.77 -26.91 14.36
CA ALA A 546 11.30 -25.72 13.72
C ALA A 546 12.82 -25.80 13.47
N LEU A 547 13.23 -25.64 12.21
CA LEU A 547 14.61 -25.53 11.77
C LEU A 547 15.11 -24.09 11.88
N SER A 548 16.43 -23.93 11.93
CA SER A 548 17.07 -22.62 11.94
C SER A 548 17.13 -21.96 10.56
N ALA A 549 17.84 -20.82 10.47
CA ALA A 549 17.84 -19.95 9.29
C ALA A 549 18.49 -20.59 8.05
N GLY A 550 19.26 -21.66 8.20
CA GLY A 550 19.81 -22.39 7.07
C GLY A 550 20.02 -23.87 7.33
N ILE A 551 19.96 -24.68 6.27
CA ILE A 551 20.12 -26.13 6.29
C ILE A 551 21.00 -26.58 5.13
N VAL A 552 21.66 -27.73 5.28
CA VAL A 552 22.40 -28.36 4.18
C VAL A 552 21.42 -28.77 3.09
N ALA A 553 21.77 -28.51 1.84
CA ALA A 553 20.99 -28.93 0.69
C ALA A 553 21.87 -29.48 -0.45
N SER A 554 21.27 -30.37 -1.25
CA SER A 554 21.79 -30.83 -2.52
C SER A 554 21.88 -29.68 -3.53
N SER A 555 22.74 -29.83 -4.55
CA SER A 555 22.80 -28.89 -5.69
C SER A 555 21.49 -28.83 -6.49
N GLY A 556 20.61 -29.83 -6.35
CA GLY A 556 19.31 -29.86 -7.02
C GLY A 556 18.35 -28.72 -6.64
N VAL A 557 18.57 -28.04 -5.51
CA VAL A 557 17.73 -26.91 -5.06
C VAL A 557 18.15 -25.56 -5.67
N GLN A 558 19.38 -25.46 -6.20
CA GLN A 558 19.90 -24.23 -6.78
C GLN A 558 19.28 -23.96 -8.14
N ASN A 559 18.77 -22.74 -8.35
CA ASN A 559 18.06 -22.32 -9.55
C ASN A 559 16.90 -23.26 -9.94
N SER A 560 16.35 -24.00 -8.98
CA SER A 560 15.29 -24.96 -9.23
C SER A 560 13.92 -24.31 -9.28
N THR A 561 13.02 -24.90 -10.06
CA THR A 561 11.58 -24.62 -10.04
C THR A 561 10.83 -25.76 -9.38
N LEU A 562 9.77 -25.49 -8.62
CA LEU A 562 9.01 -26.56 -7.95
C LEU A 562 8.00 -27.22 -8.90
N GLU A 563 8.00 -28.54 -8.93
CA GLU A 563 7.08 -29.36 -9.71
C GLU A 563 5.88 -29.80 -8.87
N GLY A 564 4.73 -30.02 -9.51
CA GLY A 564 3.51 -30.45 -8.83
C GLY A 564 2.29 -29.59 -9.16
N LYS A 565 1.11 -30.20 -9.14
CA LYS A 565 -0.17 -29.57 -9.45
C LYS A 565 -0.81 -28.88 -8.24
N ASN A 566 -0.45 -29.29 -7.04
CA ASN A 566 -0.99 -28.80 -5.78
C ASN A 566 0.15 -28.57 -4.75
N PRO A 567 -0.14 -27.91 -3.61
CA PRO A 567 0.86 -27.63 -2.60
C PRO A 567 1.58 -28.84 -2.01
N PHE A 568 0.90 -29.98 -1.85
CA PHE A 568 1.49 -31.19 -1.25
C PHE A 568 2.55 -31.81 -2.16
N GLU A 569 2.26 -31.93 -3.46
CA GLU A 569 3.23 -32.40 -4.46
C GLU A 569 4.45 -31.47 -4.53
N LYS A 570 4.23 -30.15 -4.46
CA LYS A 570 5.32 -29.16 -4.43
C LYS A 570 6.19 -29.25 -3.18
N GLN A 571 5.59 -29.56 -2.03
CA GLN A 571 6.33 -29.80 -0.81
C GLN A 571 7.18 -31.09 -0.91
N ASN A 572 6.65 -32.19 -1.46
CA ASN A 572 7.42 -33.41 -1.72
C ASN A 572 8.62 -33.13 -2.64
N ASP A 573 8.40 -32.40 -3.74
CA ASP A 573 9.46 -32.01 -4.67
C ASP A 573 10.52 -31.08 -4.02
N LEU A 574 10.08 -30.10 -3.22
CA LEU A 574 10.99 -29.22 -2.47
C LEU A 574 11.91 -30.02 -1.54
N TYR A 575 11.33 -30.91 -0.73
CA TYR A 575 12.13 -31.76 0.17
C TYR A 575 13.02 -32.75 -0.58
N SER A 576 12.55 -33.28 -1.72
CA SER A 576 13.35 -34.14 -2.59
C SER A 576 14.58 -33.40 -3.14
N LYS A 577 14.39 -32.15 -3.56
CA LYS A 577 15.47 -31.27 -4.05
C LYS A 577 16.43 -30.85 -2.94
N ILE A 578 15.94 -30.63 -1.73
CA ILE A 578 16.79 -30.35 -0.56
C ILE A 578 17.68 -31.56 -0.24
N LEU A 579 17.12 -32.76 -0.15
CA LEU A 579 17.87 -33.95 0.24
C LEU A 579 18.65 -34.60 -0.92
N GLY A 580 18.31 -34.29 -2.17
CA GLY A 580 18.92 -34.90 -3.36
C GLY A 580 18.49 -36.36 -3.59
N ARG A 581 17.37 -36.77 -3.00
CA ARG A 581 16.74 -38.10 -3.17
C ARG A 581 15.23 -37.91 -3.22
N GLU A 582 14.52 -38.86 -3.81
CA GLU A 582 13.05 -38.84 -3.83
C GLU A 582 12.50 -38.95 -2.40
N VAL A 583 11.56 -38.07 -2.07
CA VAL A 583 10.92 -37.94 -0.76
C VAL A 583 9.42 -37.82 -0.96
N GLU A 584 8.67 -38.69 -0.30
CA GLU A 584 7.22 -38.66 -0.27
C GLU A 584 6.75 -38.40 1.17
N LEU A 585 6.71 -37.12 1.57
CA LEU A 585 6.20 -36.70 2.88
C LEU A 585 4.68 -36.79 2.92
N TYR A 586 4.05 -36.33 1.84
CA TYR A 586 2.62 -36.32 1.66
C TYR A 586 2.22 -37.42 0.68
N THR A 587 1.34 -38.32 1.12
CA THR A 587 0.73 -39.35 0.29
C THR A 587 -0.71 -38.98 -0.04
N LYS A 588 -1.15 -39.19 -1.28
CA LYS A 588 -2.51 -38.85 -1.69
C LYS A 588 -3.52 -39.76 -1.00
N ILE A 589 -4.58 -39.18 -0.44
CA ILE A 589 -5.71 -39.92 0.12
C ILE A 589 -6.81 -39.99 -0.95
N GLU A 590 -7.25 -41.20 -1.30
CA GLU A 590 -8.42 -41.40 -2.13
C GLU A 590 -9.69 -41.13 -1.31
N ALA A 591 -10.48 -40.14 -1.72
CA ALA A 591 -11.71 -39.74 -1.05
C ALA A 591 -12.93 -40.24 -1.81
N THR A 592 -13.90 -40.81 -1.11
CA THR A 592 -15.15 -41.28 -1.73
C THR A 592 -16.17 -40.15 -1.71
N ASN A 593 -16.62 -39.71 -2.88
CA ASN A 593 -17.70 -38.73 -2.97
C ASN A 593 -19.00 -39.35 -2.45
N THR A 594 -19.56 -38.77 -1.38
CA THR A 594 -20.80 -39.24 -0.76
C THR A 594 -22.02 -38.40 -1.18
N GLU A 595 -21.80 -37.17 -1.63
CA GLU A 595 -22.84 -36.27 -2.13
C GLU A 595 -22.27 -35.33 -3.20
N ASN A 596 -22.97 -35.23 -4.33
CA ASN A 596 -22.57 -34.36 -5.44
C ASN A 596 -23.77 -33.55 -5.93
N GLY A 597 -24.23 -32.60 -5.11
CA GLY A 597 -25.28 -31.65 -5.45
C GLY A 597 -24.72 -30.35 -6.07
N GLU A 598 -25.60 -29.56 -6.68
CA GLU A 598 -25.23 -28.25 -7.25
C GLU A 598 -24.80 -27.24 -6.17
N ASN A 599 -25.38 -27.33 -4.96
CA ASN A 599 -25.15 -26.39 -3.86
C ASN A 599 -24.24 -26.94 -2.75
N GLN A 600 -23.95 -28.23 -2.76
CA GLN A 600 -23.11 -28.90 -1.77
C GLN A 600 -22.47 -30.14 -2.37
N LYS A 601 -21.17 -30.31 -2.11
CA LYS A 601 -20.41 -31.52 -2.42
C LYS A 601 -19.81 -32.06 -1.14
N GLN A 602 -19.82 -33.37 -0.95
CA GLN A 602 -19.33 -34.03 0.25
C GLN A 602 -18.48 -35.25 -0.08
N TRP A 603 -17.44 -35.45 0.71
CA TRP A 603 -16.49 -36.55 0.62
C TRP A 603 -16.32 -37.23 1.98
N SER A 604 -16.19 -38.54 1.94
CA SER A 604 -15.66 -39.32 3.05
C SER A 604 -14.18 -39.61 2.81
N VAL A 605 -13.36 -39.22 3.77
CA VAL A 605 -11.89 -39.28 3.71
C VAL A 605 -11.41 -40.21 4.83
N THR A 606 -10.58 -41.20 4.50
CA THR A 606 -9.96 -42.07 5.50
C THR A 606 -8.49 -41.71 5.63
N VAL A 607 -8.11 -41.14 6.77
CA VAL A 607 -6.73 -40.77 7.07
C VAL A 607 -5.99 -42.02 7.58
N PRO A 608 -4.82 -42.38 7.02
CA PRO A 608 -4.03 -43.52 7.51
C PRO A 608 -3.58 -43.32 8.96
N ALA A 609 -3.25 -44.43 9.64
CA ALA A 609 -2.60 -44.38 10.95
C ALA A 609 -1.26 -43.62 10.89
N GLU A 610 -0.84 -43.07 12.03
CA GLU A 610 0.45 -42.37 12.21
C GLU A 610 0.66 -41.21 11.22
N SER A 611 -0.43 -40.64 10.71
CA SER A 611 -0.41 -39.58 9.71
C SER A 611 -1.35 -38.43 10.07
N ILE A 612 -0.97 -37.21 9.73
CA ILE A 612 -1.85 -36.04 9.83
C ILE A 612 -2.59 -35.86 8.51
N GLY A 613 -3.92 -35.79 8.56
CA GLY A 613 -4.75 -35.58 7.38
C GLY A 613 -4.85 -34.10 7.01
N TYR A 614 -4.68 -33.77 5.74
CA TYR A 614 -4.79 -32.40 5.22
C TYR A 614 -5.63 -32.35 3.94
N LEU A 615 -6.23 -31.18 3.70
CA LEU A 615 -6.87 -30.85 2.42
C LEU A 615 -6.40 -29.50 1.89
N TYR A 616 -6.57 -29.29 0.59
CA TYR A 616 -6.41 -27.99 -0.06
C TYR A 616 -7.43 -27.86 -1.19
N ILE A 617 -8.06 -26.69 -1.32
CA ILE A 617 -8.99 -26.41 -2.42
C ILE A 617 -8.21 -25.83 -3.59
N ASN A 618 -8.14 -26.58 -4.69
CA ASN A 618 -7.59 -26.05 -5.93
C ASN A 618 -8.60 -25.08 -6.54
N LYS A 619 -8.17 -23.85 -6.77
CA LYS A 619 -8.98 -22.84 -7.43
C LYS A 619 -8.74 -22.86 -8.93
N ASP A 620 -9.81 -22.77 -9.70
CA ASP A 620 -9.68 -22.43 -11.11
C ASP A 620 -9.19 -20.97 -11.27
N ALA A 621 -8.36 -20.75 -12.30
CA ALA A 621 -7.87 -19.43 -12.67
C ALA A 621 -9.02 -18.46 -13.04
N THR A 622 -10.20 -18.96 -13.42
CA THR A 622 -11.37 -18.12 -13.76
C THR A 622 -12.34 -17.89 -12.59
N ALA A 623 -12.31 -18.71 -11.53
CA ALA A 623 -13.13 -18.55 -10.32
C ALA A 623 -12.86 -17.20 -9.60
N GLY A 624 -11.69 -16.60 -9.84
CA GLY A 624 -11.32 -15.29 -9.34
C GLY A 624 -11.01 -15.29 -7.84
N SER A 625 -10.28 -14.27 -7.39
CA SER A 625 -9.90 -14.12 -5.97
C SER A 625 -11.08 -13.89 -5.02
N TYR A 626 -12.30 -13.65 -5.53
CA TYR A 626 -13.43 -13.11 -4.76
C TYR A 626 -14.69 -14.00 -4.77
N TRP A 627 -14.54 -15.29 -5.03
CA TRP A 627 -15.66 -16.24 -5.00
C TRP A 627 -15.36 -17.38 -4.02
N PRO A 628 -15.79 -17.26 -2.76
CA PRO A 628 -15.49 -18.22 -1.71
C PRO A 628 -16.47 -19.40 -1.69
N VAL A 629 -16.15 -20.38 -0.85
CA VAL A 629 -17.01 -21.51 -0.50
C VAL A 629 -17.07 -21.70 1.01
N THR A 630 -18.16 -22.28 1.50
CA THR A 630 -18.25 -22.77 2.88
C THR A 630 -17.59 -24.13 2.95
N LEU A 631 -16.51 -24.29 3.71
CA LEU A 631 -15.84 -25.56 3.96
C LEU A 631 -16.24 -26.09 5.35
N THR A 632 -16.72 -27.33 5.41
CA THR A 632 -16.99 -28.03 6.68
C THR A 632 -16.14 -29.29 6.75
N ILE A 633 -15.40 -29.44 7.85
CA ILE A 633 -14.60 -30.60 8.20
C ILE A 633 -15.17 -31.16 9.50
N ASP A 634 -15.84 -32.30 9.42
CA ASP A 634 -16.64 -32.89 10.49
C ASP A 634 -17.63 -31.88 11.10
N GLN A 635 -17.28 -31.27 12.24
CA GLN A 635 -18.08 -30.25 12.94
C GLN A 635 -17.52 -28.82 12.79
N ARG A 636 -16.32 -28.66 12.24
CA ARG A 636 -15.65 -27.36 12.06
C ARG A 636 -16.07 -26.75 10.74
N THR A 637 -16.63 -25.54 10.77
CA THR A 637 -17.04 -24.80 9.56
C THR A 637 -16.21 -23.54 9.37
N ILE A 638 -15.74 -23.34 8.14
CA ILE A 638 -15.02 -22.17 7.65
C ILE A 638 -15.88 -21.53 6.56
N THR A 639 -16.34 -20.30 6.78
CA THR A 639 -17.39 -19.68 5.97
C THR A 639 -16.92 -19.05 4.66
N ASN A 640 -15.63 -18.72 4.55
CA ASN A 640 -15.06 -17.99 3.41
C ASN A 640 -13.79 -18.64 2.85
N GLU A 641 -13.73 -19.97 2.77
CA GLU A 641 -12.57 -20.66 2.17
C GLU A 641 -12.49 -20.39 0.66
N ALA A 642 -11.31 -20.57 0.07
CA ALA A 642 -11.02 -20.19 -1.31
C ALA A 642 -11.20 -18.69 -1.60
N TRP A 643 -11.21 -17.84 -0.57
CA TRP A 643 -11.16 -16.39 -0.70
C TRP A 643 -9.73 -15.87 -0.88
N ARG A 644 -9.56 -14.66 -1.43
CA ARG A 644 -8.27 -13.98 -1.64
C ARG A 644 -7.31 -14.01 -0.44
N PHE A 645 -7.86 -13.90 0.76
CA PHE A 645 -7.11 -13.90 2.01
C PHE A 645 -7.37 -15.15 2.84
N ASP A 646 -8.05 -16.16 2.30
CA ASP A 646 -8.44 -17.37 3.02
C ASP A 646 -8.49 -18.56 2.06
N ASN A 647 -7.32 -19.10 1.75
CA ASN A 647 -7.15 -20.32 0.96
C ASN A 647 -5.90 -21.07 1.38
N ASN A 648 -5.94 -21.72 2.53
CA ASN A 648 -4.80 -22.39 3.13
C ASN A 648 -4.96 -23.92 3.05
N ILE A 649 -3.87 -24.66 3.23
CA ILE A 649 -3.98 -26.08 3.60
C ILE A 649 -4.73 -26.17 4.93
N ARG A 650 -5.76 -27.00 4.99
CA ARG A 650 -6.57 -27.21 6.20
C ARG A 650 -6.33 -28.57 6.78
N GLN A 651 -6.18 -28.62 8.11
CA GLN A 651 -6.07 -29.88 8.84
C GLN A 651 -7.43 -30.58 8.89
N ILE A 652 -7.45 -31.86 8.53
CA ILE A 652 -8.62 -32.74 8.65
C ILE A 652 -8.61 -33.44 9.99
N ALA A 653 -7.47 -34.03 10.36
CA ALA A 653 -7.34 -34.90 11.53
C ALA A 653 -5.91 -34.89 12.07
N ASP A 654 -5.79 -35.01 13.40
CA ASP A 654 -4.52 -35.31 14.07
C ASP A 654 -4.08 -36.76 13.77
N ALA A 655 -2.80 -37.05 14.01
CA ALA A 655 -2.29 -38.42 13.92
C ALA A 655 -2.90 -39.31 15.01
N SER A 656 -3.21 -40.54 14.64
CA SER A 656 -3.77 -41.55 15.54
C SER A 656 -3.22 -42.95 15.25
N ASP A 657 -3.32 -43.85 16.22
CA ASP A 657 -2.77 -45.22 16.14
C ASP A 657 -3.50 -46.11 15.11
N ALA A 658 -4.66 -45.70 14.62
CA ALA A 658 -5.49 -46.45 13.69
C ALA A 658 -6.07 -45.53 12.61
N PRO A 659 -6.41 -46.04 11.41
CA PRO A 659 -7.03 -45.21 10.39
C PRO A 659 -8.35 -44.59 10.89
N SER A 660 -8.54 -43.30 10.62
CA SER A 660 -9.71 -42.54 11.05
C SER A 660 -10.52 -42.04 9.86
N GLN A 661 -11.85 -42.11 9.96
CA GLN A 661 -12.77 -41.68 8.91
C GLN A 661 -13.35 -40.31 9.25
N HIS A 662 -13.29 -39.39 8.28
CA HIS A 662 -13.72 -38.00 8.40
C HIS A 662 -14.65 -37.61 7.25
N THR A 663 -15.51 -36.62 7.51
CA THR A 663 -16.43 -36.07 6.52
C THR A 663 -16.00 -34.66 6.17
N VAL A 664 -15.82 -34.38 4.88
CA VAL A 664 -15.51 -33.04 4.38
C VAL A 664 -16.59 -32.63 3.39
N SER A 665 -17.13 -31.41 3.53
CA SER A 665 -18.07 -30.87 2.55
C SER A 665 -17.73 -29.44 2.16
N ILE A 666 -17.99 -29.11 0.90
CA ILE A 666 -17.93 -27.74 0.36
C ILE A 666 -19.34 -27.34 -0.07
N GLY A 667 -19.78 -26.15 0.34
CA GLY A 667 -21.08 -25.59 0.00
C GLY A 667 -21.02 -24.13 -0.45
N VAL A 668 -22.17 -23.59 -0.85
CA VAL A 668 -22.30 -22.17 -1.21
C VAL A 668 -21.94 -21.29 0.00
N ALA A 669 -21.09 -20.28 -0.23
CA ALA A 669 -20.75 -19.29 0.79
C ALA A 669 -21.93 -18.36 1.08
N GLU A 670 -22.00 -17.81 2.29
CA GLU A 670 -23.06 -16.87 2.67
C GLU A 670 -23.03 -15.63 1.75
N GLY A 671 -24.19 -15.27 1.21
CA GLY A 671 -24.33 -14.13 0.28
C GLY A 671 -24.08 -14.45 -1.20
N TYR A 672 -23.73 -15.70 -1.54
CA TYR A 672 -23.59 -16.18 -2.92
C TYR A 672 -24.78 -17.06 -3.32
N THR A 673 -25.06 -17.10 -4.62
CA THR A 673 -26.17 -17.89 -5.20
C THR A 673 -25.76 -19.30 -5.60
N ASP A 674 -24.48 -19.48 -5.92
CA ASP A 674 -23.92 -20.66 -6.56
C ASP A 674 -22.45 -20.83 -6.15
N MET A 675 -21.98 -22.08 -6.18
CA MET A 675 -20.57 -22.40 -5.98
C MET A 675 -19.75 -22.13 -7.25
N PRO A 676 -18.45 -21.79 -7.11
CA PRO A 676 -17.56 -21.68 -8.26
C PRO A 676 -17.47 -23.02 -9.01
N GLN A 677 -17.38 -22.97 -10.33
CA GLN A 677 -17.04 -24.16 -11.11
C GLN A 677 -15.60 -24.57 -10.80
N ASP A 678 -15.36 -25.88 -10.69
CA ASP A 678 -14.03 -26.50 -10.56
C ASP A 678 -13.22 -26.21 -9.27
N ASN A 679 -13.89 -25.95 -8.15
CA ASN A 679 -13.26 -25.99 -6.81
C ASN A 679 -13.22 -27.42 -6.25
N GLU A 680 -12.31 -28.25 -6.75
CA GLU A 680 -12.13 -29.61 -6.24
C GLU A 680 -11.07 -29.66 -5.12
N PRO A 681 -11.43 -30.17 -3.93
CA PRO A 681 -10.45 -30.38 -2.87
C PRO A 681 -9.57 -31.59 -3.20
N VAL A 682 -8.29 -31.47 -2.86
CA VAL A 682 -7.36 -32.59 -2.83
C VAL A 682 -7.04 -32.95 -1.39
N PHE A 683 -6.89 -34.24 -1.11
CA PHE A 683 -6.69 -34.79 0.23
C PHE A 683 -5.36 -35.54 0.29
N TYR A 684 -4.55 -35.24 1.30
CA TYR A 684 -3.22 -35.81 1.49
C TYR A 684 -2.95 -36.13 2.96
N ALA A 685 -2.14 -37.14 3.21
CA ALA A 685 -1.69 -37.55 4.54
C ALA A 685 -0.20 -37.25 4.69
N LEU A 686 0.18 -36.49 5.71
CA LEU A 686 1.58 -36.31 6.11
C LEU A 686 2.01 -37.52 6.94
N ASN A 687 2.96 -38.31 6.44
CA ASN A 687 3.55 -39.42 7.19
C ASN A 687 4.51 -38.88 8.26
N LEU A 688 4.19 -39.09 9.54
CA LEU A 688 4.98 -38.52 10.63
C LEU A 688 6.36 -39.15 10.78
N ASP A 689 6.50 -40.47 10.57
CA ASP A 689 7.79 -41.15 10.67
C ASP A 689 8.79 -40.62 9.64
N VAL A 690 8.34 -40.49 8.38
CA VAL A 690 9.15 -39.93 7.29
C VAL A 690 9.51 -38.48 7.59
N PHE A 691 8.53 -37.70 8.07
CA PHE A 691 8.74 -36.31 8.46
C PHE A 691 9.77 -36.16 9.57
N GLU A 692 9.62 -36.89 10.67
CA GLU A 692 10.53 -36.83 11.82
C GLU A 692 11.94 -37.29 11.45
N GLN A 693 12.07 -38.36 10.66
CA GLN A 693 13.36 -38.82 10.16
C GLN A 693 14.08 -37.71 9.38
N ILE A 694 13.37 -37.03 8.48
CA ILE A 694 13.91 -35.94 7.66
C ILE A 694 14.29 -34.74 8.52
N ILE A 695 13.41 -34.30 9.42
CA ILE A 695 13.68 -33.15 10.29
C ILE A 695 14.88 -33.43 11.20
N ASN A 696 14.99 -34.63 11.76
CA ASN A 696 16.14 -35.01 12.58
C ASN A 696 17.46 -35.02 11.76
N GLU A 697 17.42 -35.48 10.50
CA GLU A 697 18.56 -35.40 9.57
C GLU A 697 18.99 -33.95 9.33
N LEU A 698 18.03 -33.06 9.03
CA LEU A 698 18.28 -31.65 8.73
C LEU A 698 18.78 -30.86 9.96
N LYS A 699 18.17 -31.06 11.13
CA LYS A 699 18.57 -30.42 12.40
C LYS A 699 20.01 -30.70 12.79
N THR A 700 20.55 -31.87 12.42
CA THR A 700 21.89 -32.29 12.84
C THR A 700 23.00 -31.37 12.31
N ASN A 701 22.78 -30.66 11.19
CA ASN A 701 23.78 -29.77 10.59
C ASN A 701 23.14 -28.45 10.10
N GLU A 702 22.26 -27.86 10.90
CA GLU A 702 21.68 -26.55 10.59
C GLU A 702 22.66 -25.40 10.86
N PHE A 703 22.51 -24.33 10.09
CA PHE A 703 23.17 -23.06 10.35
C PHE A 703 22.32 -22.22 11.29
N VAL A 704 22.80 -22.13 12.54
CA VAL A 704 22.23 -21.23 13.55
C VAL A 704 23.01 -19.91 13.54
N PRO A 705 22.41 -18.79 13.08
CA PRO A 705 23.12 -17.53 13.03
C PRO A 705 23.41 -17.02 14.45
N THR A 706 24.55 -16.38 14.66
CA THR A 706 24.82 -15.62 15.91
C THR A 706 24.12 -14.27 15.92
N VAL A 707 23.87 -13.70 14.74
CA VAL A 707 23.12 -12.46 14.54
C VAL A 707 22.12 -12.69 13.43
N PHE A 708 20.84 -12.49 13.72
CA PHE A 708 19.79 -12.42 12.71
C PHE A 708 18.94 -11.18 13.00
N LYS A 709 19.09 -10.15 12.18
CA LYS A 709 18.32 -8.92 12.29
C LYS A 709 18.13 -8.29 10.92
N ASP A 710 17.18 -7.38 10.81
CA ASP A 710 16.86 -6.68 9.57
C ASP A 710 18.10 -6.18 8.80
N GLY A 711 18.34 -6.80 7.64
CA GLY A 711 19.45 -6.49 6.73
C GLY A 711 20.82 -7.04 7.15
N ARG A 712 20.93 -7.89 8.16
CA ARG A 712 22.19 -8.55 8.56
C ARG A 712 21.99 -9.94 9.14
N ILE A 713 22.72 -10.92 8.57
CA ILE A 713 22.86 -12.28 9.11
C ILE A 713 24.34 -12.56 9.29
N GLU A 714 24.74 -13.10 10.44
CA GLU A 714 26.13 -13.46 10.71
C GLU A 714 26.20 -14.70 11.60
N GLY A 715 27.11 -15.62 11.29
CA GLY A 715 27.38 -16.79 12.13
C GLY A 715 28.49 -17.67 11.58
N GLU A 716 28.88 -18.63 12.40
CA GLU A 716 29.83 -19.68 12.03
C GLU A 716 29.05 -20.94 11.64
N TYR A 717 29.48 -21.59 10.57
CA TYR A 717 28.90 -22.84 10.09
C TYR A 717 30.00 -23.86 9.79
N THR A 718 29.93 -25.03 10.42
CA THR A 718 30.90 -26.11 10.17
C THR A 718 30.33 -27.12 9.20
N ALA A 719 30.75 -27.04 7.94
CA ALA A 719 30.29 -27.94 6.89
C ALA A 719 31.06 -29.26 6.92
N LYS A 720 30.35 -30.40 6.83
CA LYS A 720 30.98 -31.73 6.73
C LYS A 720 31.65 -31.98 5.37
N TYR A 721 31.10 -31.38 4.32
CA TYR A 721 31.54 -31.50 2.93
C TYR A 721 31.43 -30.13 2.26
N ASP A 722 32.13 -29.96 1.13
CA ASP A 722 31.81 -28.86 0.22
C ASP A 722 30.38 -29.04 -0.26
N GLY A 723 29.58 -27.99 -0.24
CA GLY A 723 28.17 -28.12 -0.57
C GLY A 723 27.41 -26.81 -0.46
N ASN A 724 26.08 -26.95 -0.45
CA ASN A 724 25.18 -25.82 -0.47
C ASN A 724 24.46 -25.70 0.86
N LEU A 725 24.37 -24.47 1.34
CA LEU A 725 23.55 -24.09 2.47
C LEU A 725 22.30 -23.39 1.92
N LEU A 726 21.14 -24.04 2.00
CA LEU A 726 19.86 -23.41 1.72
C LEU A 726 19.50 -22.50 2.90
N LEU A 727 19.10 -21.27 2.62
CA LEU A 727 18.71 -20.27 3.61
C LEU A 727 17.21 -19.99 3.51
N SER A 728 16.54 -19.92 4.67
CA SER A 728 15.15 -19.46 4.83
C SER A 728 15.03 -17.93 4.68
N VAL A 729 15.67 -17.42 3.63
CA VAL A 729 15.82 -16.01 3.27
C VAL A 729 15.60 -15.90 1.76
N PRO A 730 14.70 -15.02 1.30
CA PRO A 730 14.44 -14.90 -0.11
C PRO A 730 15.63 -14.29 -0.85
N TYR A 731 15.86 -14.77 -2.07
CA TYR A 731 16.89 -14.22 -2.93
C TYR A 731 16.59 -12.76 -3.29
N ASP A 732 17.58 -11.89 -3.12
CA ASP A 732 17.55 -10.52 -3.61
C ASP A 732 18.97 -10.03 -3.91
N GLU A 733 19.12 -9.31 -5.01
CA GLU A 733 20.39 -8.75 -5.49
C GLU A 733 21.01 -7.73 -4.52
N GLY A 734 20.22 -7.21 -3.55
CA GLY A 734 20.71 -6.31 -2.53
C GLY A 734 21.57 -6.98 -1.45
N TRP A 735 21.58 -8.31 -1.36
CA TRP A 735 22.43 -9.04 -0.41
C TRP A 735 23.90 -9.04 -0.85
N ASN A 736 24.79 -8.63 0.05
CA ASN A 736 26.24 -8.78 -0.09
C ASN A 736 26.73 -9.82 0.91
N ILE A 737 27.42 -10.85 0.43
CA ILE A 737 27.81 -12.01 1.23
C ILE A 737 29.33 -12.13 1.21
N THR A 738 29.91 -12.42 2.38
CA THR A 738 31.28 -12.88 2.48
C THR A 738 31.31 -14.21 3.24
N VAL A 739 32.06 -15.17 2.70
CA VAL A 739 32.39 -16.43 3.38
C VAL A 739 33.89 -16.42 3.64
N ASN A 740 34.28 -16.57 4.91
CA ASN A 740 35.69 -16.52 5.34
C ASN A 740 36.40 -15.22 4.89
N GLY A 741 35.67 -14.10 4.88
CA GLY A 741 36.18 -12.78 4.47
C GLY A 741 36.29 -12.55 2.96
N THR A 742 36.02 -13.56 2.13
CA THR A 742 36.02 -13.45 0.67
C THR A 742 34.59 -13.28 0.16
N ALA A 743 34.39 -12.45 -0.86
CA ALA A 743 33.07 -12.26 -1.47
C ALA A 743 32.52 -13.59 -2.01
N ALA A 744 31.25 -13.86 -1.73
CA ALA A 744 30.55 -15.06 -2.17
C ALA A 744 29.25 -14.68 -2.90
N GLU A 745 28.85 -15.52 -3.85
CA GLU A 745 27.60 -15.36 -4.59
C GLU A 745 26.45 -16.04 -3.85
N LEU A 746 25.29 -15.39 -3.84
CA LEU A 746 24.04 -15.96 -3.39
C LEU A 746 23.27 -16.45 -4.62
N THR A 747 22.82 -17.70 -4.61
CA THR A 747 22.09 -18.28 -5.73
C THR A 747 20.60 -18.38 -5.40
N PRO A 748 19.68 -18.09 -6.33
CA PRO A 748 18.26 -18.35 -6.12
C PRO A 748 17.96 -19.83 -5.87
N ALA A 749 16.96 -20.13 -5.05
CA ALA A 749 16.49 -21.49 -4.79
C ALA A 749 14.96 -21.53 -4.67
N ALA A 750 14.34 -22.68 -4.98
CA ALA A 750 12.88 -22.91 -4.84
C ALA A 750 12.03 -21.78 -5.46
N ASP A 751 11.98 -21.71 -6.79
CA ASP A 751 11.27 -20.64 -7.54
C ASP A 751 11.75 -19.22 -7.20
N LYS A 752 13.02 -19.10 -6.79
CA LYS A 752 13.65 -17.86 -6.29
C LYS A 752 13.04 -17.32 -4.98
N GLY A 753 12.15 -18.08 -4.34
CA GLY A 753 11.56 -17.71 -3.07
C GLY A 753 12.50 -17.90 -1.88
N LEU A 754 13.54 -18.71 -2.04
CA LEU A 754 14.64 -18.91 -1.09
C LEU A 754 15.99 -18.60 -1.74
N SER A 755 17.06 -18.72 -0.96
CA SER A 755 18.42 -18.51 -1.42
C SER A 755 19.36 -19.62 -0.97
N SER A 756 20.43 -19.83 -1.72
CA SER A 756 21.43 -20.87 -1.48
C SER A 756 22.83 -20.26 -1.52
N LEU A 757 23.71 -20.72 -0.64
CA LEU A 757 25.09 -20.26 -0.49
C LEU A 757 26.04 -21.44 -0.55
N ASN A 758 27.07 -21.34 -1.40
CA ASN A 758 28.13 -22.34 -1.45
C ASN A 758 29.04 -22.19 -0.23
N VAL A 759 29.31 -23.30 0.46
CA VAL A 759 30.17 -23.38 1.63
C VAL A 759 31.24 -24.43 1.43
N GLN A 760 32.42 -24.19 2.02
CA GLN A 760 33.56 -25.10 1.95
C GLN A 760 33.53 -26.05 3.15
N LYS A 761 34.06 -27.25 3.00
CA LYS A 761 34.26 -28.18 4.10
C LYS A 761 35.08 -27.52 5.22
N GLY A 762 34.63 -27.70 6.46
CA GLY A 762 35.24 -27.10 7.64
C GLY A 762 34.49 -25.84 8.10
N ALA A 763 35.18 -24.96 8.82
CA ALA A 763 34.58 -23.75 9.38
C ALA A 763 34.35 -22.68 8.30
N ASN A 764 33.13 -22.15 8.25
CA ASN A 764 32.73 -21.05 7.38
C ASN A 764 32.18 -19.93 8.23
N ARG A 765 32.85 -18.78 8.21
CA ARG A 765 32.29 -17.54 8.74
C ARG A 765 31.44 -16.88 7.68
N ILE A 766 30.13 -16.88 7.87
CA ILE A 766 29.15 -16.31 6.94
C ILE A 766 28.74 -14.94 7.46
N VAL A 767 28.86 -13.91 6.60
CA VAL A 767 28.36 -12.56 6.87
C VAL A 767 27.56 -12.07 5.68
N MET A 768 26.28 -11.79 5.89
CA MET A 768 25.35 -11.25 4.90
C MET A 768 24.92 -9.85 5.32
N THR A 769 25.00 -8.89 4.41
CA THR A 769 24.55 -7.50 4.65
C THR A 769 23.74 -6.97 3.48
N TYR A 770 22.60 -6.35 3.78
CA TYR A 770 21.69 -5.85 2.76
C TYR A 770 21.95 -4.39 2.40
N LYS A 771 21.92 -4.08 1.09
CA LYS A 771 21.93 -2.72 0.55
C LYS A 771 20.83 -2.60 -0.50
N THR A 772 20.01 -1.56 -0.39
CA THR A 772 18.95 -1.27 -1.36
C THR A 772 19.54 -1.03 -2.76
N PRO A 773 19.18 -1.86 -3.77
CA PRO A 773 19.64 -1.66 -5.14
C PRO A 773 19.31 -0.26 -5.68
N GLY A 774 20.28 0.37 -6.36
CA GLY A 774 20.11 1.70 -6.97
C GLY A 774 20.16 2.90 -6.03
N ALA A 775 20.20 2.72 -4.71
CA ALA A 775 20.20 3.84 -3.75
C ALA A 775 21.42 4.78 -3.93
N LEU A 776 22.63 4.22 -4.08
CA LEU A 776 23.84 5.03 -4.30
C LEU A 776 23.85 5.73 -5.66
N ALA A 777 23.42 5.04 -6.71
CA ALA A 777 23.31 5.63 -8.05
C ALA A 777 22.30 6.78 -8.08
N GLY A 778 21.14 6.59 -7.45
CA GLY A 778 20.12 7.62 -7.33
C GLY A 778 20.64 8.85 -6.57
N LEU A 779 21.34 8.61 -5.44
CA LEU A 779 21.94 9.68 -4.66
C LEU A 779 22.97 10.48 -5.47
N ALA A 780 23.85 9.79 -6.21
CA ALA A 780 24.84 10.44 -7.06
C ALA A 780 24.18 11.33 -8.14
N VAL A 781 23.13 10.84 -8.80
CA VAL A 781 22.36 11.60 -9.81
C VAL A 781 21.70 12.84 -9.21
N SER A 782 21.05 12.71 -8.04
CA SER A 782 20.40 13.85 -7.38
C SER A 782 21.38 14.90 -6.89
N LEU A 783 22.55 14.49 -6.37
CA LEU A 783 23.62 15.41 -5.97
C LEU A 783 24.20 16.15 -7.18
N ALA A 784 24.53 15.44 -8.26
CA ALA A 784 25.03 16.04 -9.49
C ALA A 784 24.04 17.07 -10.06
N THR A 785 22.75 16.73 -10.06
CA THR A 785 21.68 17.64 -10.51
C THR A 785 21.56 18.87 -9.62
N THR A 786 21.67 18.71 -8.31
CA THR A 786 21.65 19.82 -7.34
C THR A 786 22.82 20.77 -7.59
N VAL A 787 24.03 20.24 -7.74
CA VAL A 787 25.23 21.04 -8.04
C VAL A 787 25.08 21.80 -9.35
N ALA A 788 24.57 21.14 -10.40
CA ALA A 788 24.34 21.78 -11.70
C ALA A 788 23.33 22.95 -11.60
N LEU A 789 22.24 22.78 -10.85
CA LEU A 789 21.24 23.84 -10.65
C LEU A 789 21.79 25.02 -9.84
N VAL A 790 22.57 24.75 -8.79
CA VAL A 790 23.22 25.80 -7.99
C VAL A 790 24.22 26.57 -8.85
N ALA A 791 25.08 25.87 -9.61
CA ALA A 791 26.05 26.49 -10.51
C ALA A 791 25.37 27.36 -11.58
N ALA A 792 24.30 26.87 -12.20
CA ALA A 792 23.51 27.63 -13.17
C ALA A 792 22.86 28.88 -12.54
N GLY A 793 22.36 28.77 -11.31
CA GLY A 793 21.81 29.89 -10.55
C GLY A 793 22.84 30.96 -10.22
N LEU A 794 24.03 30.56 -9.78
CA LEU A 794 25.15 31.47 -9.49
C LEU A 794 25.64 32.17 -10.77
N TYR A 795 25.79 31.43 -11.88
CA TYR A 795 26.17 31.99 -13.17
C TYR A 795 25.15 33.03 -13.67
N ALA A 796 23.85 32.74 -13.55
CA ALA A 796 22.79 33.67 -13.93
C ALA A 796 22.79 34.95 -13.08
N ARG A 797 23.08 34.85 -11.77
CA ARG A 797 23.26 36.02 -10.89
C ARG A 797 24.49 36.83 -11.27
N HIS A 798 25.62 36.19 -11.53
CA HIS A 798 26.85 36.86 -11.95
C HIS A 798 26.67 37.64 -13.26
N LYS A 799 26.02 37.02 -14.26
CA LYS A 799 25.69 37.66 -15.54
C LYS A 799 24.75 38.86 -15.37
N LYS A 800 23.82 38.82 -14.41
CA LYS A 800 22.96 39.95 -14.05
C LYS A 800 23.66 41.04 -13.25
N SER A 801 24.74 40.74 -12.54
CA SER A 801 25.55 41.75 -11.83
C SER A 801 26.54 42.48 -12.75
N ARG A 802 26.88 41.88 -13.90
CA ARG A 802 27.75 42.46 -14.94
C ARG A 802 26.99 43.22 -16.04
N ARG A 803 25.66 43.11 -16.07
CA ARG A 803 24.77 43.90 -16.93
C ARG A 803 24.14 44.97 -16.07
#